data_AF-A0A812I7D5-F1
#
_entry.id   AF-A0A812I7D5-F1
#
_cell.length_a   1.000
_cell.length_b   1.000
_cell.length_c   1.000
_cell.angle_alpha   90.00
_cell.angle_beta   90.00
_cell.angle_gamma   90.00
#
_symmetry.space_group_name_H-M   'P 1'
#
loop_
_entity.id
_entity.type
_entity.pdbx_description
1 polymer ?
#
loop_
_entity_poly.entity_id
_entity_poly.type
_entity_poly.pdbx_seq_one_letter_code
_entity_poly.pdbx_strand_id
1 'polypeptide(L)'
;MPPSRVHVLRMGAAFHVGRLRLGTADIALSLASDRVRDPKADIICQHFQVWFQVFARWVGDLQILDRAWQQTWTRLDVQYPWHIVKGPLAATIAHMKTLGWTSPAVHIWRCPNQVEEWSLHVPQHRARILDAVRQAVDDETNHRISENVHDPALQRGIDWTVARKLLNGWHKNNFHLRRRALNTVLQGSLPHSGNGGQSICPLCKTENTWRHVVFECTWFKDRGCDIPPCVRAGISTEQDRGFWERGLVAKLRGPASNRNPEITGEWLHKDRLSDVVLATDASGGPHTKDPRIRKVAVAIVAYRWINQSLHEVASICCELPGIQTVFRGELFAMAVAAQRTSGLCDVTLGCQSVAKRFKAGKKGGKHEDIWQTITEEDGFKRLRPFWIRSHLQPEQFDKKFGFDNRWRFNINQTADALCGKFAQELVDASFVAKIRKQDAVAEQVLSFLASRVETILTARTPNQHPTTIKGITDRKVAQAGGAQAVPGAAKPLPGVQRTCKKKLGANVGHGHTQTRDEWFTSLVQEGGVSKHQWVWQGPNLTCNRCGWKLLSAKPRKVLVERENTPCGADGPAKFAGVHASHDMQLQGQLWLCVQCGGVYSVHGVISAKLKSSCSTRRDPRSKVQGAKAVEPKQSLTSFFGGASKAEDQPPDLGQEAPAPD
;
A
#
# COMPACT_ATOMS: atom_id res chain seq x y z
N MET A 1 -10.45 7.50 14.66
CA MET A 1 -10.83 6.06 14.74
C MET A 1 -9.89 5.37 15.73
N PRO A 2 -10.33 4.45 16.62
CA PRO A 2 -9.43 3.82 17.58
C PRO A 2 -8.38 2.91 16.91
N PRO A 3 -7.16 2.77 17.49
CA PRO A 3 -6.06 2.00 16.89
C PRO A 3 -6.41 0.55 16.55
N SER A 4 -7.25 -0.11 17.35
CA SER A 4 -7.68 -1.49 17.11
C SER A 4 -8.46 -1.64 15.79
N ARG A 5 -9.32 -0.67 15.44
CA ARG A 5 -10.05 -0.68 14.17
C ARG A 5 -9.12 -0.35 12.99
N VAL A 6 -8.19 0.60 13.19
CA VAL A 6 -7.15 0.91 12.19
C VAL A 6 -6.31 -0.34 11.91
N HIS A 7 -5.93 -1.09 12.94
CA HIS A 7 -5.21 -2.35 12.78
C HIS A 7 -6.00 -3.35 11.91
N VAL A 8 -7.29 -3.57 12.17
CA VAL A 8 -8.13 -4.46 11.33
C VAL A 8 -8.17 -4.00 9.86
N LEU A 9 -8.34 -2.70 9.61
CA LEU A 9 -8.33 -2.15 8.26
C LEU A 9 -6.97 -2.34 7.57
N ARG A 10 -5.87 -2.07 8.28
CA ARG A 10 -4.52 -2.31 7.77
C ARG A 10 -4.31 -3.78 7.41
N MET A 11 -4.77 -4.71 8.25
CA MET A 11 -4.67 -6.13 7.96
C MET A 11 -5.47 -6.53 6.73
N GLY A 12 -6.69 -6.02 6.58
CA GLY A 12 -7.51 -6.21 5.38
C GLY A 12 -6.83 -5.67 4.12
N ALA A 13 -6.29 -4.45 4.18
CA ALA A 13 -5.54 -3.84 3.08
C ALA A 13 -4.27 -4.63 2.75
N ALA A 14 -3.52 -5.08 3.77
CA ALA A 14 -2.33 -5.90 3.60
C ALA A 14 -2.64 -7.22 2.89
N PHE A 15 -3.73 -7.92 3.29
CA PHE A 15 -4.17 -9.13 2.60
C PHE A 15 -4.57 -8.85 1.16
N HIS A 16 -5.27 -7.75 0.89
CA HIS A 16 -5.66 -7.35 -0.46
C HIS A 16 -4.44 -7.15 -1.38
N VAL A 17 -3.33 -6.61 -0.85
CA VAL A 17 -2.09 -6.41 -1.62
C VAL A 17 -1.15 -7.61 -1.66
N GLY A 18 -1.54 -8.74 -1.05
CA GLY A 18 -0.80 -10.00 -1.13
C GLY A 18 0.05 -10.33 0.11
N ARG A 19 -0.36 -9.88 1.30
CA ARG A 19 0.24 -10.35 2.56
C ARG A 19 0.09 -11.87 2.71
N LEU A 20 1.19 -12.53 3.03
CA LEU A 20 1.25 -13.96 3.34
C LEU A 20 0.89 -14.22 4.82
N ARG A 21 0.43 -15.44 5.14
CA ARG A 21 -0.11 -15.78 6.48
C ARG A 21 0.81 -15.41 7.65
N LEU A 22 2.11 -15.70 7.52
CA LEU A 22 3.15 -15.36 8.49
C LEU A 22 3.94 -14.09 8.13
N GLY A 23 3.54 -13.40 7.05
CA GLY A 23 4.18 -12.18 6.60
C GLY A 23 3.77 -10.97 7.43
N THR A 24 4.64 -9.97 7.49
CA THR A 24 4.36 -8.72 8.20
C THR A 24 3.48 -7.79 7.37
N ALA A 25 2.52 -7.11 8.02
CA ALA A 25 1.63 -6.17 7.33
C ALA A 25 2.38 -4.91 6.88
N ASP A 26 3.32 -4.41 7.70
CA ASP A 26 4.11 -3.22 7.38
C ASP A 26 4.91 -3.42 6.07
N ILE A 27 5.54 -4.59 5.87
CA ILE A 27 6.27 -4.89 4.63
C ILE A 27 5.32 -5.03 3.44
N ALA A 28 4.21 -5.74 3.59
CA ALA A 28 3.26 -5.94 2.48
C ALA A 28 2.67 -4.60 1.99
N LEU A 29 2.31 -3.72 2.92
CA LEU A 29 1.82 -2.38 2.61
C LEU A 29 2.93 -1.49 2.04
N SER A 30 4.14 -1.52 2.61
CA SER A 30 5.29 -0.75 2.11
C SER A 30 5.66 -1.14 0.67
N LEU A 31 5.72 -2.45 0.37
CA LEU A 31 5.98 -2.98 -0.97
C LEU A 31 4.91 -2.55 -1.98
N ALA A 32 3.65 -2.42 -1.55
CA ALA A 32 2.51 -2.04 -2.39
C ALA A 32 2.11 -0.56 -2.29
N SER A 33 2.97 0.30 -1.73
CA SER A 33 2.72 1.73 -1.51
C SER A 33 2.37 2.53 -2.77
N ASP A 34 2.72 2.02 -3.95
CA ASP A 34 2.36 2.60 -5.25
C ASP A 34 0.90 2.35 -5.64
N ARG A 35 0.28 1.29 -5.11
CA ARG A 35 -1.07 0.82 -5.45
C ARG A 35 -2.08 1.10 -4.35
N VAL A 36 -1.66 0.91 -3.10
CA VAL A 36 -2.53 1.06 -1.92
C VAL A 36 -1.76 1.84 -0.87
N ARG A 37 -2.36 2.93 -0.40
CA ARG A 37 -1.84 3.68 0.73
C ARG A 37 -2.11 2.93 2.02
N ASP A 38 -1.22 3.08 3.00
CA ASP A 38 -1.47 2.54 4.33
C ASP A 38 -2.70 3.23 4.95
N PRO A 39 -3.76 2.47 5.31
CA PRO A 39 -4.94 3.05 5.95
C PRO A 39 -4.61 3.86 7.21
N LYS A 40 -3.55 3.50 7.95
CA LYS A 40 -3.09 4.28 9.11
C LYS A 40 -2.68 5.70 8.68
N ALA A 41 -1.84 5.81 7.66
CA ALA A 41 -1.36 7.09 7.17
C ALA A 41 -2.50 7.96 6.64
N ASP A 42 -3.39 7.38 5.82
CA ASP A 42 -4.52 8.13 5.27
C ASP A 42 -5.49 8.61 6.38
N ILE A 43 -5.84 7.76 7.34
CA ILE A 43 -6.73 8.14 8.45
C ILE A 43 -6.13 9.26 9.29
N ILE A 44 -4.83 9.16 9.62
CA ILE A 44 -4.14 10.18 10.40
C ILE A 44 -4.14 11.50 9.62
N CYS A 45 -3.72 11.49 8.35
CA CYS A 45 -3.68 12.70 7.52
C CYS A 45 -5.06 13.34 7.35
N GLN A 46 -6.10 12.55 7.09
CA GLN A 46 -7.47 13.03 6.98
C GLN A 46 -7.95 13.64 8.30
N HIS A 47 -7.60 13.04 9.44
CA HIS A 47 -7.94 13.57 10.75
C HIS A 47 -7.33 14.96 10.98
N PHE A 48 -6.04 15.13 10.66
CA PHE A 48 -5.36 16.43 10.71
C PHE A 48 -5.99 17.46 9.74
N GLN A 49 -6.33 17.05 8.52
CA GLN A 49 -7.01 17.94 7.57
C GLN A 49 -8.37 18.41 8.07
N VAL A 50 -9.17 17.50 8.64
CA VAL A 50 -10.47 17.86 9.24
C VAL A 50 -10.26 18.80 10.43
N TRP A 51 -9.26 18.53 11.27
CA TRP A 51 -8.92 19.44 12.37
C TRP A 51 -8.60 20.86 11.89
N PHE A 52 -7.84 20.99 10.80
CA PHE A 52 -7.52 22.30 10.23
C PHE A 52 -8.74 23.02 9.70
N GLN A 53 -9.67 22.30 9.08
CA GLN A 53 -10.93 22.88 8.62
C GLN A 53 -11.81 23.34 9.78
N VAL A 54 -11.85 22.56 10.88
CA VAL A 54 -12.56 22.95 12.10
C VAL A 54 -11.93 24.19 12.71
N PHE A 55 -10.60 24.21 12.84
CA PHE A 55 -9.87 25.35 13.38
C PHE A 55 -10.07 26.62 12.54
N ALA A 56 -9.97 26.52 11.21
CA ALA A 56 -10.14 27.65 10.30
C ALA A 56 -11.57 28.23 10.29
N ARG A 57 -12.57 27.43 10.70
CA ARG A 57 -13.98 27.85 10.81
C ARG A 57 -14.39 28.21 12.25
N TRP A 58 -13.46 28.16 13.19
CA TRP A 58 -13.75 28.48 14.58
C TRP A 58 -14.03 29.98 14.73
N VAL A 59 -15.26 30.33 15.07
CA VAL A 59 -15.71 31.72 15.28
C VAL A 59 -15.71 32.09 16.78
N GLY A 60 -15.50 31.10 17.66
CA GLY A 60 -15.48 31.32 19.10
C GLY A 60 -14.16 31.89 19.62
N ASP A 61 -14.12 32.18 20.92
CA ASP A 61 -12.90 32.62 21.60
C ASP A 61 -11.82 31.52 21.55
N LEU A 62 -10.65 31.86 21.00
CA LEU A 62 -9.49 30.97 20.91
C LEU A 62 -8.97 30.57 22.29
N GLN A 63 -9.12 31.43 23.30
CA GLN A 63 -8.66 31.12 24.67
C GLN A 63 -9.43 29.94 25.29
N ILE A 64 -10.70 29.77 24.94
CA ILE A 64 -11.50 28.62 25.38
C ILE A 64 -10.94 27.34 24.73
N LEU A 65 -10.66 27.40 23.43
CA LEU A 65 -10.13 26.25 22.69
C LEU A 65 -8.72 25.88 23.16
N ASP A 66 -7.87 26.87 23.45
CA ASP A 66 -6.53 26.67 24.01
C ASP A 66 -6.57 26.04 25.40
N ARG A 67 -7.46 26.50 26.29
CA ARG A 67 -7.63 25.87 27.61
C ARG A 67 -8.06 24.41 27.49
N ALA A 68 -9.02 24.12 26.61
CA ALA A 68 -9.45 22.74 26.36
C ALA A 68 -8.33 21.88 25.75
N TRP A 69 -7.50 22.47 24.86
CA TRP A 69 -6.32 21.83 24.28
C TRP A 69 -5.31 21.44 25.36
N GLN A 70 -4.90 22.38 26.21
CA GLN A 70 -3.92 22.13 27.28
C GLN A 70 -4.40 21.09 28.29
N GLN A 71 -5.65 21.22 28.76
CA GLN A 71 -6.23 20.24 29.68
C GLN A 71 -6.27 18.84 29.06
N THR A 72 -6.60 18.74 27.77
CA THR A 72 -6.62 17.45 27.08
C THR A 72 -5.21 16.91 26.85
N TRP A 73 -4.23 17.77 26.56
CA TRP A 73 -2.83 17.40 26.40
C TRP A 73 -2.26 16.75 27.66
N THR A 74 -2.46 17.40 28.81
CA THR A 74 -2.04 16.86 30.12
C THR A 74 -2.80 15.59 30.47
N ARG A 75 -4.12 15.55 30.25
CA ARG A 75 -4.92 14.34 30.54
C ARG A 75 -4.49 13.12 29.73
N LEU A 76 -3.99 13.33 28.51
CA LEU A 76 -3.49 12.26 27.64
C LEU A 76 -2.03 11.89 27.93
N ASP A 77 -1.44 12.38 29.02
CA ASP A 77 -0.11 11.98 29.48
C ASP A 77 -0.16 10.70 30.33
N VAL A 78 -0.58 9.62 29.67
CA VAL A 78 -0.74 8.29 30.26
C VAL A 78 -0.17 7.24 29.32
N GLN A 79 0.17 6.06 29.85
CA GLN A 79 0.75 4.96 29.07
C GLN A 79 -0.13 4.52 27.88
N TYR A 80 -1.46 4.57 28.04
CA TYR A 80 -2.44 4.14 27.02
C TYR A 80 -3.44 5.25 26.69
N PRO A 81 -3.02 6.32 25.99
CA PRO A 81 -3.85 7.51 25.79
C PRO A 81 -5.15 7.19 25.04
N TRP A 82 -5.10 6.26 24.09
CA TRP A 82 -6.22 5.85 23.27
C TRP A 82 -7.40 5.24 24.05
N HIS A 83 -7.22 4.79 25.29
CA HIS A 83 -8.32 4.28 26.12
C HIS A 83 -9.24 5.38 26.65
N ILE A 84 -8.75 6.61 26.74
CA ILE A 84 -9.48 7.75 27.31
C ILE A 84 -9.75 8.86 26.28
N VAL A 85 -9.30 8.68 25.03
CA VAL A 85 -9.59 9.60 23.91
C VAL A 85 -11.10 9.68 23.66
N LYS A 86 -11.65 10.90 23.76
CA LYS A 86 -13.05 11.21 23.46
C LYS A 86 -13.11 12.45 22.57
N GLY A 87 -13.69 12.31 21.37
CA GLY A 87 -13.86 13.40 20.41
C GLY A 87 -12.63 13.71 19.54
N PRO A 88 -12.77 14.65 18.59
CA PRO A 88 -11.75 14.92 17.57
C PRO A 88 -10.50 15.62 18.12
N LEU A 89 -10.65 16.57 19.06
CA LEU A 89 -9.53 17.28 19.69
C LEU A 89 -8.58 16.31 20.41
N ALA A 90 -9.12 15.44 21.27
CA ALA A 90 -8.34 14.43 21.97
C ALA A 90 -7.67 13.43 21.02
N ALA A 91 -8.34 13.07 19.92
CA ALA A 91 -7.77 12.19 18.90
C ALA A 91 -6.61 12.87 18.14
N THR A 92 -6.69 14.18 17.85
CA THR A 92 -5.60 14.94 17.24
C THR A 92 -4.38 14.93 18.15
N ILE A 93 -4.56 15.27 19.43
CA ILE A 93 -3.49 15.27 20.43
C ILE A 93 -2.88 13.87 20.58
N ALA A 94 -3.70 12.82 20.67
CA ALA A 94 -3.19 11.46 20.79
C ALA A 94 -2.36 11.03 19.57
N HIS A 95 -2.76 11.42 18.35
CA HIS A 95 -1.95 11.23 17.16
C HIS A 95 -0.64 12.02 17.21
N MET A 96 -0.67 13.30 17.61
CA MET A 96 0.53 14.13 17.77
C MET A 96 1.53 13.50 18.74
N LYS A 97 1.08 13.10 19.94
CA LYS A 97 1.94 12.42 20.93
C LYS A 97 2.50 11.11 20.40
N THR A 98 1.70 10.31 19.70
CA THR A 98 2.16 9.04 19.08
C THR A 98 3.27 9.29 18.04
N LEU A 99 3.25 10.44 17.37
CA LEU A 99 4.26 10.83 16.39
C LEU A 99 5.45 11.59 17.03
N GLY A 100 5.45 11.81 18.35
CA GLY A 100 6.47 12.59 19.06
C GLY A 100 6.37 14.11 18.90
N TRP A 101 5.24 14.62 18.41
CA TRP A 101 5.03 16.05 18.22
C TRP A 101 4.69 16.76 19.52
N THR A 102 5.04 18.03 19.61
CA THR A 102 4.65 18.92 20.72
C THR A 102 3.82 20.09 20.21
N SER A 103 3.00 20.65 21.09
CA SER A 103 2.10 21.75 20.73
C SER A 103 1.85 22.65 21.94
N PRO A 104 2.63 23.73 22.08
CA PRO A 104 2.47 24.69 23.19
C PRO A 104 1.11 25.39 23.21
N ALA A 105 0.43 25.47 22.07
CA ALA A 105 -0.92 26.02 21.93
C ALA A 105 -1.65 25.31 20.79
N VAL A 106 -2.98 25.38 20.75
CA VAL A 106 -3.81 24.72 19.72
C VAL A 106 -3.39 25.06 18.30
N HIS A 107 -2.83 26.25 18.12
CA HIS A 107 -2.43 26.81 16.85
C HIS A 107 -0.91 26.78 16.62
N ILE A 108 -0.08 26.38 17.60
CA ILE A 108 1.40 26.33 17.48
C ILE A 108 1.90 24.91 17.64
N TRP A 109 2.49 24.37 16.57
CA TRP A 109 2.85 22.96 16.47
C TRP A 109 4.34 22.81 16.17
N ARG A 110 4.98 21.83 16.80
CA ARG A 110 6.40 21.53 16.63
C ARG A 110 6.60 20.05 16.27
N CYS A 111 7.26 19.82 15.15
CA CYS A 111 7.65 18.49 14.70
C CYS A 111 8.88 18.00 15.50
N PRO A 112 8.99 16.70 15.83
CA PRO A 112 10.21 16.17 16.40
C PRO A 112 11.40 16.46 15.48
N ASN A 113 12.53 16.83 16.08
CA ASN A 113 13.79 17.15 15.40
C ASN A 113 13.76 18.42 14.52
N GLN A 114 12.74 19.26 14.63
CA GLN A 114 12.72 20.59 14.03
C GLN A 114 12.66 21.68 15.10
N VAL A 115 13.40 22.76 14.88
CA VAL A 115 13.43 23.94 15.77
C VAL A 115 12.29 24.91 15.42
N GLU A 116 11.85 24.92 14.17
CA GLU A 116 10.82 25.85 13.68
C GLU A 116 9.44 25.50 14.25
N GLU A 117 8.71 26.54 14.66
CA GLU A 117 7.30 26.43 15.04
C GLU A 117 6.39 26.72 13.85
N TRP A 118 5.35 25.92 13.70
CA TRP A 118 4.36 26.11 12.65
C TRP A 118 3.02 26.54 13.23
N SER A 119 2.58 27.72 12.78
CA SER A 119 1.28 28.29 13.13
C SER A 119 0.15 27.79 12.22
N LEU A 120 -0.94 27.28 12.80
CA LEU A 120 -2.16 26.90 12.06
C LEU A 120 -2.89 28.09 11.43
N HIS A 121 -2.61 29.33 11.83
CA HIS A 121 -3.17 30.51 11.16
C HIS A 121 -2.61 30.68 9.74
N VAL A 122 -1.35 30.29 9.55
CA VAL A 122 -0.63 30.44 8.28
C VAL A 122 -0.95 29.25 7.37
N PRO A 123 -1.59 29.45 6.21
CA PRO A 123 -1.98 28.34 5.34
C PRO A 123 -0.82 27.47 4.85
N GLN A 124 0.32 28.09 4.51
CA GLN A 124 1.52 27.39 4.07
C GLN A 124 2.07 26.48 5.17
N HIS A 125 1.99 26.91 6.44
CA HIS A 125 2.37 26.09 7.59
C HIS A 125 1.45 24.87 7.74
N ARG A 126 0.13 25.02 7.51
CA ARG A 126 -0.79 23.86 7.51
C ARG A 126 -0.39 22.82 6.46
N ALA A 127 0.01 23.25 5.27
CA ALA A 127 0.51 22.34 4.24
C ALA A 127 1.80 21.62 4.69
N ARG A 128 2.78 22.38 5.23
CA ARG A 128 4.02 21.82 5.79
C ARG A 128 3.75 20.80 6.91
N ILE A 129 2.83 21.11 7.81
CA ILE A 129 2.42 20.19 8.88
C ILE A 129 1.88 18.89 8.31
N LEU A 130 1.01 18.92 7.29
CA LEU A 130 0.47 17.67 6.71
C LEU A 130 1.56 16.82 6.06
N ASP A 131 2.52 17.44 5.40
CA ASP A 131 3.64 16.70 4.80
C ASP A 131 4.56 16.12 5.87
N ALA A 132 4.85 16.87 6.93
CA ALA A 132 5.61 16.37 8.07
C ALA A 132 4.88 15.25 8.83
N VAL A 133 3.55 15.33 8.98
CA VAL A 133 2.74 14.24 9.55
C VAL A 133 2.83 12.98 8.69
N ARG A 134 2.74 13.11 7.36
CA ARG A 134 2.92 11.96 6.44
C ARG A 134 4.28 11.32 6.64
N GLN A 135 5.33 12.15 6.64
CA GLN A 135 6.70 11.68 6.84
C GLN A 135 6.86 10.97 8.19
N ALA A 136 6.31 11.53 9.27
CA ALA A 136 6.38 10.93 10.60
C ALA A 136 5.67 9.57 10.67
N VAL A 137 4.53 9.40 9.98
CA VAL A 137 3.85 8.09 9.91
C VAL A 137 4.66 7.07 9.13
N ASP A 138 5.32 7.49 8.04
CA ASP A 138 6.21 6.64 7.26
C ASP A 138 7.46 6.26 8.07
N ASP A 139 8.08 7.21 8.77
CA ASP A 139 9.25 6.99 9.64
C ASP A 139 8.92 6.01 10.77
N GLU A 140 7.78 6.19 11.43
CA GLU A 140 7.26 5.28 12.46
C GLU A 140 6.97 3.88 11.90
N THR A 141 6.62 3.76 10.61
CA THR A 141 6.45 2.45 9.96
C THR A 141 7.80 1.81 9.62
N ASN A 142 8.76 2.60 9.16
CA ASN A 142 10.12 2.15 8.87
C ASN A 142 10.87 1.74 10.15
N HIS A 143 10.64 2.45 11.25
CA HIS A 143 11.18 2.11 12.57
C HIS A 143 10.71 0.72 13.02
N ARG A 144 9.39 0.45 13.01
CA ARG A 144 8.86 -0.89 13.32
C ARG A 144 9.42 -1.97 12.38
N ILE A 145 9.60 -1.66 11.10
CA ILE A 145 10.21 -2.62 10.16
C ILE A 145 11.66 -2.91 10.56
N SER A 146 12.43 -1.87 10.86
CA SER A 146 13.82 -1.98 11.30
C SER A 146 13.96 -2.82 12.57
N GLU A 147 13.11 -2.59 13.58
CA GLU A 147 13.11 -3.39 14.81
C GLU A 147 12.76 -4.85 14.55
N ASN A 148 11.71 -5.12 13.77
CA ASN A 148 11.26 -6.48 13.45
C ASN A 148 12.28 -7.28 12.61
N VAL A 149 13.13 -6.60 11.85
CA VAL A 149 14.17 -7.23 11.01
C VAL A 149 15.54 -7.20 11.71
N HIS A 150 15.65 -6.49 12.84
CA HIS A 150 16.92 -6.20 13.52
C HIS A 150 17.95 -5.55 12.60
N ASP A 151 17.51 -4.58 11.79
CA ASP A 151 18.38 -3.84 10.86
C ASP A 151 18.13 -2.32 10.96
N PRO A 152 19.00 -1.58 11.67
CA PRO A 152 18.92 -0.12 11.79
C PRO A 152 18.96 0.64 10.46
N ALA A 153 19.56 0.08 9.41
CA ALA A 153 19.64 0.74 8.11
C ALA A 153 18.25 0.96 7.48
N LEU A 154 17.27 0.12 7.85
CA LEU A 154 15.90 0.19 7.35
C LEU A 154 15.05 1.29 7.99
N GLN A 155 15.54 1.98 9.04
CA GLN A 155 14.79 3.09 9.68
C GLN A 155 14.47 4.22 8.69
N ARG A 156 15.27 4.37 7.63
CA ARG A 156 15.05 5.38 6.57
C ARG A 156 14.13 4.89 5.46
N GLY A 157 13.63 3.67 5.58
CA GLY A 157 12.77 3.00 4.62
C GLY A 157 13.49 2.02 3.70
N ILE A 158 12.70 1.33 2.89
CA ILE A 158 13.15 0.30 1.97
C ILE A 158 13.06 0.80 0.53
N ASP A 159 14.12 0.55 -0.23
CA ASP A 159 14.11 0.69 -1.69
C ASP A 159 13.52 -0.56 -2.34
N TRP A 160 12.30 -0.42 -2.84
CA TRP A 160 11.56 -1.50 -3.51
C TRP A 160 11.87 -1.64 -5.01
N THR A 161 12.77 -0.83 -5.58
CA THR A 161 12.95 -0.72 -7.04
C THR A 161 13.33 -2.05 -7.68
N VAL A 162 14.39 -2.71 -7.20
CA VAL A 162 14.85 -4.01 -7.74
C VAL A 162 13.85 -5.13 -7.44
N ALA A 163 13.31 -5.18 -6.22
CA ALA A 163 12.31 -6.17 -5.84
C ALA A 163 11.06 -6.09 -6.73
N ARG A 164 10.54 -4.89 -6.99
CA ARG A 164 9.40 -4.68 -7.90
C ARG A 164 9.76 -5.04 -9.35
N LYS A 165 10.96 -4.69 -9.83
CA LYS A 165 11.45 -5.09 -11.16
C LYS A 165 11.41 -6.61 -11.32
N LEU A 166 11.96 -7.37 -10.36
CA LEU A 166 11.96 -8.83 -10.37
C LEU A 166 10.55 -9.42 -10.28
N LEU A 167 9.74 -8.96 -9.33
CA LEU A 167 8.36 -9.44 -9.18
C LEU A 167 7.51 -9.23 -10.43
N ASN A 168 7.67 -8.08 -11.10
CA ASN A 168 6.97 -7.76 -12.34
C ASN A 168 7.51 -8.56 -13.53
N GLY A 169 8.84 -8.70 -13.63
CA GLY A 169 9.48 -9.51 -14.68
C GLY A 169 9.05 -10.97 -14.61
N TRP A 170 9.11 -11.57 -13.41
CA TRP A 170 8.70 -12.97 -13.20
C TRP A 170 7.20 -13.18 -13.34
N HIS A 171 6.37 -12.17 -13.06
CA HIS A 171 4.95 -12.23 -13.38
C HIS A 171 4.73 -12.30 -14.89
N LYS A 172 5.40 -11.45 -15.68
CA LYS A 172 5.28 -11.43 -17.15
C LYS A 172 5.76 -12.73 -17.78
N ASN A 173 6.78 -13.36 -17.20
CA ASN A 173 7.37 -14.60 -17.70
C ASN A 173 6.75 -15.88 -17.09
N ASN A 174 5.61 -15.77 -16.40
CA ASN A 174 4.89 -16.91 -15.77
C ASN A 174 5.70 -17.70 -14.71
N PHE A 175 6.74 -17.13 -14.11
CA PHE A 175 7.49 -17.72 -13.00
C PHE A 175 6.75 -17.52 -11.65
N HIS A 176 5.55 -18.07 -11.54
CA HIS A 176 4.67 -17.85 -10.40
C HIS A 176 5.25 -18.35 -9.06
N LEU A 177 5.93 -19.49 -9.07
CA LEU A 177 6.52 -20.06 -7.86
C LEU A 177 7.68 -19.21 -7.35
N ARG A 178 8.63 -18.88 -8.22
CA ARG A 178 9.73 -17.95 -7.91
C ARG A 178 9.26 -16.59 -7.41
N ARG A 179 8.18 -16.04 -8.01
CA ARG A 179 7.51 -14.82 -7.52
C ARG A 179 6.93 -14.99 -6.12
N ARG A 180 6.31 -16.13 -5.83
CA ARG A 180 5.79 -16.45 -4.48
C ARG A 180 6.94 -16.62 -3.48
N ALA A 181 8.03 -17.26 -3.89
CA ALA A 181 9.22 -17.43 -3.07
C ALA A 181 9.84 -16.09 -2.71
N LEU A 182 9.96 -15.16 -3.66
CA LEU A 182 10.45 -13.81 -3.36
C LEU A 182 9.52 -13.03 -2.43
N ASN A 183 8.20 -13.11 -2.60
CA ASN A 183 7.29 -12.51 -1.61
C ASN A 183 7.44 -13.14 -0.22
N THR A 184 7.71 -14.45 -0.16
CA THR A 184 7.95 -15.18 1.10
C THR A 184 9.23 -14.69 1.79
N VAL A 185 10.31 -14.49 1.03
CA VAL A 185 11.56 -13.86 1.50
C VAL A 185 11.31 -12.46 2.01
N LEU A 186 10.77 -11.59 1.15
CA LEU A 186 10.61 -10.17 1.45
C LEU A 186 9.74 -9.93 2.68
N GLN A 187 8.67 -10.72 2.86
CA GLN A 187 7.75 -10.59 4.00
C GLN A 187 8.20 -11.34 5.25
N GLY A 188 9.29 -12.11 5.20
CA GLY A 188 9.74 -12.93 6.32
C GLY A 188 8.76 -14.05 6.68
N SER A 189 8.05 -14.61 5.69
CA SER A 189 6.87 -15.45 5.97
C SER A 189 7.15 -16.96 6.04
N LEU A 190 8.42 -17.37 6.06
CA LEU A 190 8.78 -18.73 6.43
C LEU A 190 8.58 -18.91 7.93
N PRO A 191 8.07 -20.07 8.37
CA PRO A 191 8.07 -20.48 9.77
C PRO A 191 9.50 -20.46 10.38
N HIS A 192 9.69 -19.66 11.41
CA HIS A 192 10.89 -19.64 12.25
C HIS A 192 10.49 -19.37 13.72
N SER A 193 11.46 -19.31 14.64
CA SER A 193 11.22 -19.12 16.08
C SER A 193 10.32 -17.91 16.39
N GLY A 194 10.49 -16.81 15.65
CA GLY A 194 9.74 -15.56 15.83
C GLY A 194 8.31 -15.52 15.26
N ASN A 195 7.91 -16.46 14.38
CA ASN A 195 6.58 -16.40 13.75
C ASN A 195 5.86 -17.75 13.58
N GLY A 196 6.56 -18.88 13.75
CA GLY A 196 6.09 -20.23 13.44
C GLY A 196 5.85 -21.11 14.66
N GLY A 197 6.24 -20.65 15.86
CA GLY A 197 6.15 -21.41 17.11
C GLY A 197 7.09 -22.62 17.18
N GLN A 198 8.02 -22.75 16.24
CA GLN A 198 9.08 -23.76 16.26
C GLN A 198 10.38 -23.08 16.63
N SER A 199 10.84 -23.27 17.87
CA SER A 199 12.12 -22.77 18.35
C SER A 199 13.31 -23.60 17.87
N ILE A 200 13.09 -24.88 17.55
CA ILE A 200 14.13 -25.83 17.14
C ILE A 200 13.82 -26.38 15.75
N CYS A 201 14.83 -26.43 14.89
CA CYS A 201 14.75 -26.98 13.55
C CYS A 201 14.55 -28.50 13.63
N PRO A 202 13.46 -29.06 13.06
CA PRO A 202 13.22 -30.48 13.15
C PRO A 202 14.20 -31.38 12.41
N LEU A 203 14.95 -30.85 11.43
CA LEU A 203 15.95 -31.63 10.68
C LEU A 203 17.26 -31.74 11.44
N CYS A 204 17.91 -30.62 11.77
CA CYS A 204 19.25 -30.60 12.36
C CYS A 204 19.29 -30.25 13.85
N LYS A 205 18.13 -30.06 14.50
CA LYS A 205 17.99 -29.84 15.95
C LYS A 205 18.66 -28.57 16.51
N THR A 206 19.06 -27.63 15.65
CA THR A 206 19.56 -26.31 16.04
C THR A 206 18.44 -25.29 16.20
N GLU A 207 18.74 -24.11 16.74
CA GLU A 207 17.78 -23.02 16.84
C GLU A 207 17.20 -22.65 15.46
N ASN A 208 15.87 -22.53 15.38
CA ASN A 208 15.14 -22.33 14.14
C ASN A 208 14.99 -20.83 13.80
N THR A 209 16.10 -20.11 13.72
CA THR A 209 16.09 -18.70 13.32
C THR A 209 15.80 -18.55 11.82
N TRP A 210 15.45 -17.35 11.36
CA TRP A 210 15.31 -17.07 9.92
C TRP A 210 16.58 -17.41 9.15
N ARG A 211 17.73 -16.95 9.68
CA ARG A 211 19.05 -17.22 9.13
C ARG A 211 19.33 -18.71 9.03
N HIS A 212 19.01 -19.47 10.07
CA HIS A 212 19.13 -20.91 10.04
C HIS A 212 18.32 -21.55 8.91
N VAL A 213 17.03 -21.18 8.83
CA VAL A 213 16.07 -21.71 7.84
C VAL A 213 16.48 -21.44 6.40
N VAL A 214 17.16 -20.32 6.12
CA VAL A 214 17.50 -19.90 4.75
C VAL A 214 18.93 -20.25 4.34
N PHE A 215 19.88 -20.26 5.28
CA PHE A 215 21.31 -20.36 4.98
C PHE A 215 22.02 -21.53 5.66
N GLU A 216 21.77 -21.78 6.95
CA GLU A 216 22.67 -22.61 7.77
C GLU A 216 22.19 -24.05 7.96
N CYS A 217 20.92 -24.34 7.65
CA CYS A 217 20.36 -25.67 7.77
C CYS A 217 21.17 -26.70 6.97
N THR A 218 21.57 -27.81 7.62
CA THR A 218 22.37 -28.88 7.01
C THR A 218 21.71 -29.44 5.75
N TRP A 219 20.37 -29.39 5.70
CA TRP A 219 19.58 -29.76 4.53
C TRP A 219 20.04 -29.15 3.21
N PHE A 220 20.55 -27.92 3.25
CA PHE A 220 21.07 -27.26 2.06
C PHE A 220 22.46 -27.75 1.66
N LYS A 221 23.32 -28.05 2.64
CA LYS A 221 24.68 -28.57 2.39
C LYS A 221 24.59 -29.92 1.66
N ASP A 222 23.69 -30.77 2.13
CA ASP A 222 23.47 -32.13 1.58
C ASP A 222 22.94 -32.12 0.14
N ARG A 223 22.47 -30.96 -0.36
CA ARG A 223 21.91 -30.78 -1.70
C ARG A 223 22.80 -29.97 -2.64
N GLY A 224 24.05 -29.70 -2.26
CA GLY A 224 24.98 -28.90 -3.06
C GLY A 224 24.48 -27.48 -3.32
N CYS A 225 23.58 -26.98 -2.47
CA CYS A 225 23.08 -25.63 -2.58
C CYS A 225 24.07 -24.72 -1.85
N ASP A 226 25.07 -24.22 -2.57
CA ASP A 226 26.08 -23.32 -2.02
C ASP A 226 25.60 -21.87 -1.91
N ILE A 227 26.12 -21.16 -0.93
CA ILE A 227 25.89 -19.72 -0.76
C ILE A 227 26.92 -18.98 -1.64
N PRO A 228 26.49 -18.10 -2.57
CA PRO A 228 27.39 -17.32 -3.41
C PRO A 228 28.41 -16.53 -2.56
N PRO A 229 29.65 -16.35 -3.02
CA PRO A 229 30.69 -15.66 -2.24
C PRO A 229 30.28 -14.27 -1.76
N CYS A 230 29.60 -13.48 -2.60
CA CYS A 230 29.12 -12.14 -2.24
C CYS A 230 28.08 -12.18 -1.10
N VAL A 231 27.15 -13.14 -1.14
CA VAL A 231 26.14 -13.34 -0.10
C VAL A 231 26.80 -13.84 1.18
N ARG A 232 27.76 -14.78 1.07
CA ARG A 232 28.50 -15.34 2.19
C ARG A 232 29.28 -14.28 2.96
N ALA A 233 30.00 -13.42 2.25
CA ALA A 233 30.70 -12.29 2.85
C ALA A 233 29.71 -11.32 3.53
N GLY A 234 28.59 -11.03 2.87
CA GLY A 234 27.56 -10.15 3.42
C GLY A 234 26.89 -10.67 4.71
N ILE A 235 26.49 -11.94 4.75
CA ILE A 235 25.88 -12.51 5.98
C ILE A 235 26.87 -12.62 7.14
N SER A 236 28.18 -12.62 6.88
CA SER A 236 29.19 -12.62 7.94
C SER A 236 29.35 -11.26 8.62
N THR A 237 28.85 -10.19 8.01
CA THR A 237 28.80 -8.88 8.66
C THR A 237 27.47 -8.74 9.42
N GLU A 238 27.51 -8.31 10.67
CA GLU A 238 26.29 -7.91 11.41
C GLU A 238 25.66 -6.61 10.85
N GLN A 239 26.28 -6.00 9.84
CA GLN A 239 25.76 -4.84 9.12
C GLN A 239 24.78 -5.26 8.01
N ASP A 240 23.75 -4.43 7.78
CA ASP A 240 22.77 -4.61 6.70
C ASP A 240 22.10 -6.00 6.68
N ARG A 241 21.81 -6.57 7.86
CA ARG A 241 21.21 -7.91 8.00
C ARG A 241 19.90 -8.05 7.23
N GLY A 242 19.07 -7.01 7.21
CA GLY A 242 17.82 -6.99 6.45
C GLY A 242 18.06 -7.12 4.94
N PHE A 243 19.15 -6.56 4.42
CA PHE A 243 19.55 -6.73 3.04
C PHE A 243 20.08 -8.14 2.76
N TRP A 244 21.06 -8.63 3.53
CA TRP A 244 21.66 -9.92 3.24
C TRP A 244 20.76 -11.12 3.54
N GLU A 245 19.97 -11.05 4.62
CA GLU A 245 19.09 -12.15 5.03
C GLU A 245 17.71 -12.12 4.35
N ARG A 246 17.21 -10.94 3.98
CA ARG A 246 15.86 -10.78 3.40
C ARG A 246 15.78 -9.99 2.10
N GLY A 247 16.90 -9.49 1.57
CA GLY A 247 16.93 -8.68 0.36
C GLY A 247 16.29 -7.30 0.52
N LEU A 248 16.10 -6.81 1.75
CA LEU A 248 15.52 -5.50 2.00
C LEU A 248 16.60 -4.43 1.83
N VAL A 249 16.61 -3.79 0.67
CA VAL A 249 17.58 -2.72 0.36
C VAL A 249 17.22 -1.47 1.16
N ALA A 250 18.12 -1.00 2.02
CA ALA A 250 17.93 0.26 2.73
C ALA A 250 17.89 1.44 1.74
N LYS A 251 16.94 2.37 1.94
CA LYS A 251 16.81 3.56 1.10
C LYS A 251 18.00 4.48 1.32
N LEU A 252 18.80 4.70 0.28
CA LEU A 252 19.89 5.67 0.31
C LEU A 252 19.37 7.11 0.24
N ARG A 253 19.97 8.01 1.01
CA ARG A 253 19.81 9.45 0.81
C ARG A 253 20.78 9.89 -0.27
N GLY A 254 20.24 10.49 -1.33
CA GLY A 254 21.06 11.24 -2.26
C GLY A 254 21.68 12.45 -1.58
N PRO A 255 22.77 12.99 -2.15
CA PRO A 255 23.31 14.26 -1.69
C PRO A 255 22.22 15.34 -1.75
N ALA A 256 22.22 16.22 -0.75
CA ALA A 256 21.48 17.46 -0.86
C ALA A 256 22.05 18.22 -2.06
N SER A 257 21.19 18.65 -2.97
CA SER A 257 21.65 19.58 -4.00
C SER A 257 21.58 20.96 -3.36
N ASN A 258 22.75 21.59 -3.24
CA ASN A 258 22.91 22.95 -2.75
C ASN A 258 23.02 23.92 -3.93
N ARG A 259 22.47 23.54 -5.09
CA ARG A 259 22.55 24.39 -6.27
C ARG A 259 21.59 25.56 -6.11
N ASN A 260 22.15 26.76 -6.02
CA ASN A 260 21.36 27.98 -6.00
C ASN A 260 20.58 28.13 -7.32
N PRO A 261 19.39 28.76 -7.28
CA PRO A 261 18.69 29.15 -8.50
C PRO A 261 19.59 30.00 -9.40
N GLU A 262 19.61 29.69 -10.69
CA GLU A 262 20.22 30.53 -11.71
C GLU A 262 19.18 31.55 -12.15
N ILE A 263 19.43 32.81 -11.84
CA ILE A 263 18.56 33.95 -12.19
C ILE A 263 19.37 34.85 -13.13
N THR A 264 18.76 35.27 -14.24
CA THR A 264 19.40 36.15 -15.22
C THR A 264 18.48 37.30 -15.63
N GLY A 265 19.07 38.32 -16.27
CA GLY A 265 18.34 39.45 -16.84
C GLY A 265 17.63 40.30 -15.79
N GLU A 266 16.47 40.85 -16.14
CA GLU A 266 15.77 41.82 -15.29
C GLU A 266 15.36 41.28 -13.91
N TRP A 267 15.19 39.96 -13.75
CA TRP A 267 14.86 39.33 -12.45
C TRP A 267 16.01 39.38 -11.42
N LEU A 268 17.23 39.77 -11.81
CA LEU A 268 18.32 40.03 -10.88
C LEU A 268 18.07 41.27 -10.01
N HIS A 269 17.29 42.22 -10.52
CA HIS A 269 17.09 43.53 -9.89
C HIS A 269 15.63 43.89 -9.67
N LYS A 270 14.70 43.16 -10.31
CA LYS A 270 13.25 43.36 -10.18
C LYS A 270 12.59 42.11 -9.63
N ASP A 271 11.75 42.29 -8.61
CA ASP A 271 10.98 41.19 -8.05
C ASP A 271 9.91 40.67 -8.99
N ARG A 272 9.29 41.58 -9.77
CA ARG A 272 8.20 41.27 -10.71
C ARG A 272 8.38 41.98 -12.04
N LEU A 273 8.08 41.28 -13.12
CA LEU A 273 8.00 41.83 -14.48
C LEU A 273 6.55 41.98 -14.93
N SER A 274 6.28 43.03 -15.69
CA SER A 274 5.02 43.28 -16.39
C SER A 274 5.24 43.28 -17.90
N ASP A 275 4.16 43.12 -18.67
CA ASP A 275 4.15 43.15 -20.13
C ASP A 275 5.13 42.15 -20.77
N VAL A 276 5.16 40.93 -20.21
CA VAL A 276 5.97 39.81 -20.69
C VAL A 276 5.09 38.63 -21.11
N VAL A 277 5.62 37.84 -22.04
CA VAL A 277 5.16 36.48 -22.31
C VAL A 277 6.16 35.50 -21.72
N LEU A 278 5.68 34.37 -21.22
CA LEU A 278 6.50 33.39 -20.51
C LEU A 278 6.55 32.06 -21.26
N ALA A 279 7.68 31.38 -21.15
CA ALA A 279 7.83 29.97 -21.41
C ALA A 279 8.23 29.25 -20.13
N THR A 280 7.58 28.14 -19.81
CA THR A 280 7.91 27.31 -18.64
C THR A 280 8.12 25.86 -19.03
N ASP A 281 9.08 25.21 -18.39
CA ASP A 281 9.30 23.78 -18.56
C ASP A 281 9.82 23.14 -17.25
N ALA A 282 9.69 21.82 -17.16
CA ALA A 282 10.36 21.05 -16.11
C ALA A 282 10.90 19.73 -16.63
N SER A 283 12.15 19.43 -16.28
CA SER A 283 12.86 18.26 -16.77
C SER A 283 13.43 17.43 -15.63
N GLY A 284 13.19 16.12 -15.68
CA GLY A 284 13.82 15.14 -14.78
C GLY A 284 15.20 14.67 -15.24
N GLY A 285 15.73 15.26 -16.32
CA GLY A 285 17.04 14.94 -16.88
C GLY A 285 17.18 13.48 -17.34
N PRO A 286 18.42 12.96 -17.44
CA PRO A 286 18.71 11.63 -17.98
C PRO A 286 18.14 10.47 -17.14
N HIS A 287 17.78 10.74 -15.88
CA HIS A 287 17.27 9.75 -14.95
C HIS A 287 15.80 9.94 -14.59
N THR A 288 15.03 10.62 -15.44
CA THR A 288 13.61 10.91 -15.22
C THR A 288 12.75 9.69 -14.83
N LYS A 289 13.15 8.47 -15.23
CA LYS A 289 12.42 7.23 -14.93
C LYS A 289 12.69 6.66 -13.54
N ASP A 290 13.83 6.98 -12.91
CA ASP A 290 14.21 6.43 -11.61
C ASP A 290 13.99 7.46 -10.50
N PRO A 291 12.97 7.31 -9.63
CA PRO A 291 12.70 8.25 -8.55
C PRO A 291 13.85 8.47 -7.54
N ARG A 292 14.82 7.55 -7.45
CA ARG A 292 15.88 7.60 -6.43
C ARG A 292 16.99 8.59 -6.77
N ILE A 293 17.23 8.76 -8.06
CA ILE A 293 18.31 9.60 -8.62
C ILE A 293 17.76 10.72 -9.51
N ARG A 294 16.44 10.75 -9.74
CA ARG A 294 15.79 11.84 -10.45
C ARG A 294 15.87 13.13 -9.64
N LYS A 295 16.41 14.15 -10.29
CA LYS A 295 16.36 15.55 -9.88
C LYS A 295 15.60 16.32 -10.95
N VAL A 296 14.60 17.08 -10.54
CA VAL A 296 13.76 17.84 -11.46
C VAL A 296 14.22 19.28 -11.44
N ALA A 297 14.69 19.77 -12.57
CA ALA A 297 14.88 21.19 -12.80
C ALA A 297 13.54 21.81 -13.25
N VAL A 298 13.42 23.11 -13.02
CA VAL A 298 12.29 23.94 -13.44
C VAL A 298 12.86 25.20 -14.08
N ALA A 299 12.39 25.55 -15.26
CA ALA A 299 12.78 26.76 -15.97
C ALA A 299 11.57 27.67 -16.23
N ILE A 300 11.78 28.96 -16.08
CA ILE A 300 10.87 30.03 -16.47
C ILE A 300 11.69 31.04 -17.26
N VAL A 301 11.27 31.35 -18.48
CA VAL A 301 11.92 32.33 -19.35
C VAL A 301 10.91 33.40 -19.73
N ALA A 302 11.25 34.66 -19.52
CA ALA A 302 10.42 35.81 -19.85
C ALA A 302 10.92 36.48 -21.13
N TYR A 303 9.97 36.85 -21.99
CA TYR A 303 10.20 37.55 -23.23
C TYR A 303 9.36 38.80 -23.33
N ARG A 304 9.86 39.80 -24.07
CA ARG A 304 9.12 41.01 -24.43
C ARG A 304 9.10 41.17 -25.95
N TRP A 305 7.99 41.68 -26.47
CA TRP A 305 7.88 42.08 -27.87
C TRP A 305 8.58 43.44 -28.05
N ILE A 306 9.61 43.48 -28.88
CA ILE A 306 10.33 44.69 -29.28
C ILE A 306 10.39 44.67 -30.81
N ASN A 307 9.84 45.70 -31.46
CA ASN A 307 9.83 45.80 -32.93
C ASN A 307 9.33 44.52 -33.63
N GLN A 308 8.21 43.96 -33.16
CA GLN A 308 7.60 42.72 -33.67
C GLN A 308 8.46 41.45 -33.53
N SER A 309 9.53 41.50 -32.74
CA SER A 309 10.38 40.35 -32.41
C SER A 309 10.35 40.06 -30.92
N LEU A 310 10.47 38.79 -30.54
CA LEU A 310 10.57 38.39 -29.13
C LEU A 310 12.02 38.38 -28.68
N HIS A 311 12.30 39.11 -27.61
CA HIS A 311 13.61 39.13 -26.96
C HIS A 311 13.50 38.56 -25.56
N GLU A 312 14.41 37.66 -25.20
CA GLU A 312 14.55 37.17 -23.82
C GLU A 312 14.97 38.34 -22.92
N VAL A 313 14.22 38.58 -21.84
CA VAL A 313 14.49 39.67 -20.89
C VAL A 313 14.93 39.17 -19.52
N ALA A 314 14.59 37.93 -19.16
CA ALA A 314 15.00 37.29 -17.92
C ALA A 314 14.76 35.77 -17.96
N SER A 315 15.54 35.01 -17.19
CA SER A 315 15.27 33.60 -16.94
C SER A 315 15.52 33.21 -15.49
N ILE A 316 14.79 32.21 -15.00
CA ILE A 316 14.98 31.54 -13.72
C ILE A 316 15.08 30.05 -14.01
N CYS A 317 16.14 29.40 -13.55
CA CYS A 317 16.26 27.95 -13.50
C CYS A 317 16.59 27.49 -12.07
N CYS A 318 15.89 26.48 -11.56
CA CYS A 318 16.07 26.01 -10.20
C CYS A 318 15.73 24.53 -10.04
N GLU A 319 16.18 23.91 -8.95
CA GLU A 319 15.71 22.58 -8.54
C GLU A 319 14.30 22.68 -7.94
N LEU A 320 13.43 21.73 -8.31
CA LEU A 320 12.11 21.60 -7.73
C LEU A 320 12.21 21.30 -6.21
N PRO A 321 11.55 22.06 -5.33
CA PRO A 321 11.51 21.71 -3.91
C PRO A 321 10.61 20.49 -3.62
N GLY A 322 11.08 19.65 -2.67
CA GLY A 322 10.35 18.50 -2.16
C GLY A 322 10.24 17.35 -3.17
N ILE A 323 9.02 16.93 -3.49
CA ILE A 323 8.75 15.74 -4.32
C ILE A 323 9.25 15.94 -5.77
N GLN A 324 10.24 15.15 -6.19
CA GLN A 324 10.89 15.24 -7.50
C GLN A 324 10.06 14.60 -8.64
N THR A 325 8.97 15.25 -9.07
CA THR A 325 8.19 14.80 -10.25
C THR A 325 8.04 15.89 -11.28
N VAL A 326 8.15 15.54 -12.57
CA VAL A 326 8.02 16.49 -13.69
C VAL A 326 6.69 17.24 -13.64
N PHE A 327 5.58 16.54 -13.40
CA PHE A 327 4.26 17.19 -13.25
C PHE A 327 4.25 18.26 -12.14
N ARG A 328 4.88 17.98 -11.01
CA ARG A 328 4.98 18.96 -9.92
C ARG A 328 5.92 20.10 -10.29
N GLY A 329 7.00 19.84 -11.02
CA GLY A 329 7.90 20.86 -11.55
C GLY A 329 7.18 21.83 -12.49
N GLU A 330 6.40 21.31 -13.43
CA GLU A 330 5.56 22.11 -14.34
C GLU A 330 4.56 22.98 -13.58
N LEU A 331 3.94 22.44 -12.53
CA LEU A 331 3.04 23.19 -11.67
C LEU A 331 3.78 24.23 -10.82
N PHE A 332 4.97 23.90 -10.33
CA PHE A 332 5.82 24.81 -9.57
C PHE A 332 6.28 25.99 -10.43
N ALA A 333 6.59 25.75 -11.72
CA ALA A 333 6.92 26.80 -12.68
C ALA A 333 5.80 27.84 -12.78
N MET A 334 4.54 27.39 -12.78
CA MET A 334 3.37 28.30 -12.78
C MET A 334 3.28 29.12 -11.48
N ALA A 335 3.64 28.55 -10.33
CA ALA A 335 3.68 29.31 -9.08
C ALA A 335 4.79 30.35 -9.07
N VAL A 336 5.99 30.00 -9.54
CA VAL A 336 7.10 30.96 -9.68
C VAL A 336 6.72 32.06 -10.68
N ALA A 337 6.11 31.71 -11.82
CA ALA A 337 5.60 32.67 -12.78
C ALA A 337 4.59 33.64 -12.13
N ALA A 338 3.66 33.14 -11.30
CA ALA A 338 2.71 33.99 -10.58
C ALA A 338 3.43 34.95 -9.62
N GLN A 339 4.43 34.48 -8.88
CA GLN A 339 5.19 35.30 -7.93
C GLN A 339 6.06 36.37 -8.61
N ARG A 340 6.60 36.05 -9.79
CA ARG A 340 7.63 36.83 -10.51
C ARG A 340 7.09 37.71 -11.63
N THR A 341 5.78 37.77 -11.79
CA THR A 341 5.12 38.64 -12.76
C THR A 341 3.94 39.39 -12.18
N SER A 342 3.62 40.53 -12.77
CA SER A 342 2.44 41.34 -12.50
C SER A 342 1.66 41.60 -13.79
N GLY A 343 0.40 41.98 -13.66
CA GLY A 343 -0.50 42.14 -14.81
C GLY A 343 -0.92 40.81 -15.44
N LEU A 344 -1.45 40.89 -16.66
CA LEU A 344 -1.87 39.73 -17.45
C LEU A 344 -0.65 39.17 -18.21
N CYS A 345 -0.37 37.88 -18.06
CA CYS A 345 0.77 37.24 -18.72
C CYS A 345 0.33 35.98 -19.47
N ASP A 346 0.72 35.87 -20.73
CA ASP A 346 0.59 34.64 -21.50
C ASP A 346 1.71 33.69 -21.14
N VAL A 347 1.37 32.44 -20.79
CA VAL A 347 2.34 31.44 -20.35
C VAL A 347 2.27 30.21 -21.24
N THR A 348 3.37 29.90 -21.93
CA THR A 348 3.49 28.69 -22.76
C THR A 348 4.09 27.56 -21.91
N LEU A 349 3.46 26.37 -21.92
CA LEU A 349 3.94 25.21 -21.16
C LEU A 349 3.73 23.86 -21.87
N GLY A 350 4.60 22.90 -21.57
CA GLY A 350 4.59 21.54 -22.15
C GLY A 350 3.55 20.59 -21.54
N CYS A 351 3.10 20.84 -20.31
CA CYS A 351 2.21 19.93 -19.58
C CYS A 351 0.70 20.21 -19.76
N GLN A 352 0.05 19.42 -20.63
CA GLN A 352 -1.40 19.56 -20.88
C GLN A 352 -2.25 19.46 -19.61
N SER A 353 -1.85 18.59 -18.68
CA SER A 353 -2.61 18.34 -17.45
C SER A 353 -2.57 19.52 -16.49
N VAL A 354 -1.44 20.26 -16.44
CA VAL A 354 -1.33 21.51 -15.67
C VAL A 354 -2.20 22.58 -16.30
N ALA A 355 -2.07 22.83 -17.62
CA ALA A 355 -2.87 23.83 -18.33
C ALA A 355 -4.39 23.60 -18.18
N LYS A 356 -4.86 22.36 -18.34
CA LYS A 356 -6.27 22.00 -18.16
C LYS A 356 -6.77 22.27 -16.74
N ARG A 357 -5.97 21.90 -15.72
CA ARG A 357 -6.34 22.13 -14.32
C ARG A 357 -6.37 23.60 -13.96
N PHE A 358 -5.40 24.35 -14.48
CA PHE A 358 -5.32 25.79 -14.29
C PHE A 358 -6.54 26.50 -14.87
N LYS A 359 -6.91 26.18 -16.13
CA LYS A 359 -8.12 26.73 -16.79
C LYS A 359 -9.42 26.35 -16.10
N ALA A 360 -9.49 25.17 -15.51
CA ALA A 360 -10.67 24.73 -14.76
C ALA A 360 -10.83 25.43 -13.40
N GLY A 361 -9.87 26.27 -12.97
CA GLY A 361 -9.90 26.94 -11.67
C GLY A 361 -9.97 25.97 -10.49
N LYS A 362 -9.53 24.72 -10.67
CA LYS A 362 -9.64 23.69 -9.62
C LYS A 362 -8.68 24.01 -8.48
N LYS A 363 -9.27 24.42 -7.35
CA LYS A 363 -8.61 24.53 -6.04
C LYS A 363 -8.74 23.18 -5.33
N GLY A 364 -7.70 22.70 -4.64
CA GLY A 364 -7.77 21.44 -3.90
C GLY A 364 -7.10 20.23 -4.56
N GLY A 365 -6.31 19.47 -3.78
CA GLY A 365 -5.96 18.06 -4.05
C GLY A 365 -4.47 17.72 -3.96
N LYS A 366 -3.97 16.93 -4.93
CA LYS A 366 -2.52 16.65 -5.03
C LYS A 366 -1.77 17.96 -5.35
N HIS A 367 -0.69 18.21 -4.62
CA HIS A 367 0.13 19.44 -4.70
C HIS A 367 -0.61 20.70 -4.23
N GLU A 368 -1.43 20.56 -3.19
CA GLU A 368 -2.19 21.68 -2.59
C GLU A 368 -1.31 22.86 -2.21
N ASP A 369 -0.11 22.57 -1.72
CA ASP A 369 0.90 23.55 -1.34
C ASP A 369 1.23 24.51 -2.49
N ILE A 370 1.30 24.03 -3.73
CA ILE A 370 1.57 24.89 -4.90
C ILE A 370 0.30 25.60 -5.37
N TRP A 371 -0.84 24.92 -5.36
CA TRP A 371 -2.12 25.53 -5.75
C TRP A 371 -2.51 26.70 -4.83
N GLN A 372 -2.19 26.57 -3.55
CA GLN A 372 -2.28 27.61 -2.54
C GLN A 372 -1.48 28.84 -2.96
N THR A 373 -0.19 28.69 -3.27
CA THR A 373 0.67 29.80 -3.73
C THR A 373 0.10 30.48 -4.98
N ILE A 374 -0.34 29.71 -5.98
CA ILE A 374 -0.97 30.26 -7.19
C ILE A 374 -2.23 31.05 -6.84
N THR A 375 -3.01 30.60 -5.87
CA THR A 375 -4.25 31.28 -5.45
C THR A 375 -3.94 32.60 -4.74
N GLU A 376 -2.98 32.59 -3.81
CA GLU A 376 -2.56 33.77 -3.03
C GLU A 376 -1.99 34.87 -3.93
N GLU A 377 -1.32 34.48 -5.02
CA GLU A 377 -0.77 35.39 -6.02
C GLU A 377 -1.80 35.82 -7.08
N ASP A 378 -3.09 35.50 -6.94
CA ASP A 378 -4.11 35.75 -7.98
C ASP A 378 -3.73 35.15 -9.35
N GLY A 379 -2.89 34.11 -9.38
CA GLY A 379 -2.34 33.52 -10.60
C GLY A 379 -3.42 33.01 -11.56
N PHE A 380 -4.54 32.50 -11.04
CA PHE A 380 -5.69 32.04 -11.86
C PHE A 380 -6.35 33.15 -12.68
N LYS A 381 -6.27 34.41 -12.23
CA LYS A 381 -6.83 35.57 -12.96
C LYS A 381 -5.81 36.19 -13.92
N ARG A 382 -4.52 36.09 -13.57
CA ARG A 382 -3.43 36.81 -14.24
C ARG A 382 -2.71 36.00 -15.30
N LEU A 383 -2.47 34.73 -15.04
CA LEU A 383 -1.74 33.86 -15.96
C LEU A 383 -2.70 33.21 -16.95
N ARG A 384 -2.36 33.29 -18.25
CA ARG A 384 -3.10 32.70 -19.36
C ARG A 384 -2.30 31.52 -19.92
N PRO A 385 -2.49 30.30 -19.38
CA PRO A 385 -1.74 29.14 -19.82
C PRO A 385 -2.17 28.68 -21.23
N PHE A 386 -1.19 28.57 -22.12
CA PHE A 386 -1.29 27.98 -23.43
C PHE A 386 -0.46 26.70 -23.48
N TRP A 387 -1.13 25.57 -23.68
CA TRP A 387 -0.45 24.29 -23.78
C TRP A 387 0.07 24.07 -25.20
N ILE A 388 1.33 23.70 -25.32
CA ILE A 388 1.89 23.15 -26.55
C ILE A 388 2.40 21.74 -26.31
N ARG A 389 2.46 20.93 -27.37
CA ARG A 389 3.06 19.60 -27.31
C ARG A 389 4.56 19.72 -27.50
N SER A 390 5.34 19.35 -26.48
CA SER A 390 6.79 19.30 -26.52
C SER A 390 7.30 18.30 -27.57
N HIS A 391 8.53 18.53 -28.04
CA HIS A 391 9.29 17.66 -28.97
C HIS A 391 8.61 17.38 -30.32
N LEU A 392 7.84 18.34 -30.85
CA LEU A 392 7.37 18.30 -32.23
C LEU A 392 8.41 18.91 -33.19
N GLN A 393 8.44 18.42 -34.43
CA GLN A 393 9.15 19.13 -35.50
C GLN A 393 8.37 20.41 -35.89
N PRO A 394 9.03 21.46 -36.41
CA PRO A 394 8.39 22.74 -36.72
C PRO A 394 7.14 22.60 -37.63
N GLU A 395 7.19 21.74 -38.64
CA GLU A 395 6.08 21.54 -39.58
C GLU A 395 4.89 20.85 -38.90
N GLN A 396 5.17 19.93 -37.98
CA GLN A 396 4.15 19.25 -37.18
C GLN A 396 3.51 20.19 -36.16
N PHE A 397 4.29 21.12 -35.63
CA PHE A 397 3.81 22.15 -34.72
C PHE A 397 2.82 23.06 -35.45
N ASP A 398 3.22 23.62 -36.59
CA ASP A 398 2.39 24.53 -37.38
C ASP A 398 1.08 23.89 -37.81
N LYS A 399 1.12 22.63 -38.28
CA LYS A 399 -0.08 21.90 -38.67
C LYS A 399 -1.08 21.75 -37.52
N LYS A 400 -0.59 21.71 -36.28
CA LYS A 400 -1.41 21.46 -35.08
C LYS A 400 -1.85 22.73 -34.38
N PHE A 401 -1.00 23.74 -34.31
CA PHE A 401 -1.21 24.94 -33.50
C PHE A 401 -1.29 26.23 -34.35
N GLY A 402 -1.07 26.14 -35.66
CA GLY A 402 -1.04 27.28 -36.59
C GLY A 402 0.31 28.00 -36.59
N PHE A 403 0.65 28.58 -37.74
CA PHE A 403 1.88 29.35 -37.95
C PHE A 403 1.97 30.55 -36.99
N ASP A 404 0.85 31.21 -36.68
CA ASP A 404 0.79 32.36 -35.76
C ASP A 404 1.23 32.03 -34.33
N ASN A 405 1.23 30.75 -33.94
CA ASN A 405 1.71 30.30 -32.64
C ASN A 405 3.15 29.78 -32.67
N ARG A 406 3.85 29.85 -33.82
CA ARG A 406 5.23 29.35 -33.97
C ARG A 406 6.21 30.02 -33.02
N TRP A 407 5.97 31.28 -32.65
CA TRP A 407 6.77 31.95 -31.63
C TRP A 407 6.72 31.23 -30.27
N ARG A 408 5.59 30.60 -29.90
CA ARG A 408 5.44 29.81 -28.67
C ARG A 408 6.33 28.57 -28.68
N PHE A 409 6.44 27.94 -29.85
CA PHE A 409 7.36 26.81 -30.06
C PHE A 409 8.80 27.23 -29.81
N ASN A 410 9.23 28.36 -30.39
CA ASN A 410 10.60 28.85 -30.26
C ASN A 410 10.96 29.17 -28.80
N ILE A 411 10.12 29.94 -28.08
CA ILE A 411 10.40 30.27 -26.67
C ILE A 411 10.37 29.04 -25.75
N ASN A 412 9.55 28.03 -26.07
CA ASN A 412 9.51 26.79 -25.30
C ASN A 412 10.76 25.94 -25.51
N GLN A 413 11.40 25.98 -26.69
CA GLN A 413 12.69 25.31 -26.88
C GLN A 413 13.77 25.89 -25.98
N THR A 414 13.77 27.21 -25.75
CA THR A 414 14.70 27.84 -24.82
C THR A 414 14.48 27.35 -23.38
N ALA A 415 13.22 27.28 -22.94
CA ALA A 415 12.90 26.74 -21.61
C ALA A 415 13.28 25.25 -21.46
N ASP A 416 13.00 24.42 -22.47
CA ASP A 416 13.37 22.98 -22.51
C ASP A 416 14.88 22.77 -22.49
N ALA A 417 15.64 23.55 -23.28
CA ALA A 417 17.09 23.50 -23.31
C ALA A 417 17.72 23.93 -21.97
N LEU A 418 17.26 25.05 -21.40
CA LEU A 418 17.73 25.55 -20.11
C LEU A 418 17.45 24.54 -19.00
N CYS A 419 16.22 24.03 -18.94
CA CYS A 419 15.81 23.06 -17.94
C CYS A 419 16.53 21.72 -18.09
N GLY A 420 16.71 21.24 -19.32
CA GLY A 420 17.41 19.99 -19.63
C GLY A 420 18.86 20.02 -19.19
N LYS A 421 19.59 21.10 -19.51
CA LYS A 421 20.98 21.31 -19.09
C LYS A 421 21.09 21.34 -17.56
N PHE A 422 20.27 22.17 -16.91
CA PHE A 422 20.30 22.31 -15.45
C PHE A 422 19.99 20.97 -14.75
N ALA A 423 18.99 20.21 -15.24
CA ALA A 423 18.65 18.90 -14.68
C ALA A 423 19.80 17.88 -14.79
N GLN A 424 20.61 17.97 -15.85
CA GLN A 424 21.74 17.08 -16.08
C GLN A 424 22.86 17.33 -15.06
N GLU A 425 23.10 18.60 -14.74
CA GLU A 425 24.11 19.05 -13.78
C GLU A 425 23.67 18.86 -12.31
N LEU A 426 22.37 18.75 -12.02
CA LEU A 426 21.86 18.42 -10.67
C LEU A 426 22.18 16.97 -10.26
N VAL A 427 22.52 16.11 -11.20
CA VAL A 427 22.74 14.69 -10.96
C VAL A 427 24.18 14.44 -10.51
N ASP A 428 24.34 13.85 -9.33
CA ASP A 428 25.63 13.34 -8.87
C ASP A 428 25.94 11.98 -9.53
N ALA A 429 26.88 11.97 -10.46
CA ALA A 429 27.31 10.77 -11.19
C ALA A 429 27.86 9.67 -10.26
N SER A 430 28.52 10.05 -9.16
CA SER A 430 29.05 9.09 -8.16
C SER A 430 27.91 8.41 -7.40
N PHE A 431 26.86 9.17 -7.05
CA PHE A 431 25.67 8.62 -6.41
C PHE A 431 24.90 7.70 -7.36
N VAL A 432 24.79 8.07 -8.64
CA VAL A 432 24.20 7.20 -9.68
C VAL A 432 24.97 5.89 -9.82
N ALA A 433 26.31 5.95 -9.87
CA ALA A 433 27.15 4.76 -9.92
C ALA A 433 26.96 3.87 -8.68
N LYS A 434 26.86 4.48 -7.49
CA LYS A 434 26.57 3.78 -6.22
C LYS A 434 25.22 3.05 -6.26
N ILE A 435 24.16 3.71 -6.72
CA ILE A 435 22.82 3.11 -6.87
C ILE A 435 22.85 1.95 -7.85
N ARG A 436 23.51 2.09 -9.01
CA ARG A 436 23.63 1.02 -10.01
C ARG A 436 24.40 -0.19 -9.47
N LYS A 437 25.49 0.04 -8.73
CA LYS A 437 26.25 -1.02 -8.07
C LYS A 437 25.38 -1.74 -7.03
N GLN A 438 24.63 -1.00 -6.22
CA GLN A 438 23.69 -1.56 -5.26
C GLN A 438 22.60 -2.40 -5.94
N ASP A 439 22.05 -1.93 -7.06
CA ASP A 439 21.03 -2.65 -7.83
C ASP A 439 21.54 -3.99 -8.35
N ALA A 440 22.75 -4.02 -8.89
CA ALA A 440 23.36 -5.24 -9.42
C ALA A 440 23.54 -6.30 -8.31
N VAL A 441 24.03 -5.88 -7.13
CA VAL A 441 24.17 -6.77 -5.97
C VAL A 441 22.80 -7.21 -5.44
N ALA A 442 21.83 -6.29 -5.33
CA ALA A 442 20.48 -6.59 -4.89
C ALA A 442 19.78 -7.59 -5.80
N GLU A 443 19.95 -7.47 -7.12
CA GLU A 443 19.38 -8.41 -8.10
C GLU A 443 19.94 -9.83 -7.90
N GLN A 444 21.24 -9.97 -7.64
CA GLN A 444 21.88 -11.25 -7.31
C GLN A 444 21.35 -11.82 -5.99
N VAL A 445 21.35 -11.02 -4.91
CA VAL A 445 20.88 -11.45 -3.59
C VAL A 445 19.41 -11.89 -3.63
N LEU A 446 18.53 -11.06 -4.18
CA LEU A 446 17.09 -11.37 -4.28
C LEU A 446 16.82 -12.61 -5.14
N SER A 447 17.55 -12.78 -6.25
CA SER A 447 17.43 -13.96 -7.11
C SER A 447 17.88 -15.24 -6.42
N PHE A 448 18.95 -15.18 -5.63
CA PHE A 448 19.45 -16.27 -4.81
C PHE A 448 18.45 -16.64 -3.70
N LEU A 449 18.00 -15.66 -2.91
CA LEU A 449 17.05 -15.88 -1.82
C LEU A 449 15.72 -16.45 -2.34
N ALA A 450 15.24 -15.94 -3.48
CA ALA A 450 14.04 -16.48 -4.12
C ALA A 450 14.25 -17.95 -4.52
N SER A 451 15.40 -18.31 -5.09
CA SER A 451 15.74 -19.71 -5.45
C SER A 451 15.81 -20.63 -4.22
N ARG A 452 16.39 -20.15 -3.12
CA ARG A 452 16.42 -20.87 -1.83
C ARG A 452 15.02 -21.18 -1.34
N VAL A 453 14.17 -20.16 -1.29
CA VAL A 453 12.82 -20.32 -0.78
C VAL A 453 11.94 -21.10 -1.76
N GLU A 454 12.17 -21.02 -3.05
CA GLU A 454 11.51 -21.87 -4.06
C GLU A 454 11.85 -23.35 -3.82
N THR A 455 13.11 -23.66 -3.55
CA THR A 455 13.56 -25.01 -3.18
C THR A 455 12.88 -25.51 -1.89
N ILE A 456 12.71 -24.63 -0.90
CA ILE A 456 11.93 -24.94 0.32
C ILE A 456 10.45 -25.20 0.00
N LEU A 457 9.83 -24.37 -0.84
CA LEU A 457 8.41 -24.46 -1.16
C LEU A 457 8.07 -25.66 -2.06
N THR A 458 9.04 -26.20 -2.81
CA THR A 458 8.89 -27.42 -3.63
C THR A 458 9.11 -28.71 -2.86
N ALA A 459 9.70 -28.65 -1.66
CA ALA A 459 9.83 -29.81 -0.78
C ALA A 459 8.43 -30.40 -0.50
N ARG A 460 8.22 -31.68 -0.85
CA ARG A 460 6.90 -32.32 -0.85
C ARG A 460 6.50 -32.86 0.52
N THR A 461 7.45 -33.09 1.43
CA THR A 461 7.18 -33.65 2.76
C THR A 461 7.86 -32.87 3.89
N PRO A 462 7.35 -32.94 5.13
CA PRO A 462 7.96 -32.32 6.32
C PRO A 462 9.36 -32.83 6.62
N ASN A 463 9.62 -34.09 6.23
CA ASN A 463 10.94 -34.71 6.32
C ASN A 463 11.93 -34.13 5.29
N GLN A 464 11.44 -33.35 4.31
CA GLN A 464 12.26 -32.69 3.31
C GLN A 464 12.49 -31.21 3.60
N HIS A 465 11.71 -30.51 4.43
CA HIS A 465 12.11 -29.19 4.94
C HIS A 465 11.26 -28.81 6.18
N PRO A 466 11.85 -28.26 7.25
CA PRO A 466 11.18 -27.94 8.51
C PRO A 466 9.95 -27.02 8.38
N THR A 467 9.89 -26.24 7.30
CA THR A 467 8.91 -25.16 7.12
C THR A 467 7.77 -25.49 6.15
N THR A 468 7.64 -26.73 5.68
CA THR A 468 6.50 -27.11 4.82
C THR A 468 5.18 -26.98 5.57
N ILE A 469 4.25 -26.20 5.00
CA ILE A 469 2.95 -25.83 5.60
C ILE A 469 2.13 -27.07 6.01
N LYS A 470 2.27 -28.19 5.29
CA LYS A 470 1.60 -29.46 5.62
C LYS A 470 2.09 -30.03 6.96
N GLY A 471 3.41 -30.05 7.18
CA GLY A 471 4.02 -30.58 8.41
C GLY A 471 3.72 -29.81 9.68
N ILE A 472 3.49 -28.49 9.58
CA ILE A 472 3.08 -27.66 10.72
C ILE A 472 1.62 -27.91 11.09
N THR A 473 0.77 -28.20 10.10
CA THR A 473 -0.64 -28.52 10.33
C THR A 473 -0.78 -29.92 10.93
N ASP A 474 -0.03 -30.90 10.40
CA ASP A 474 -0.06 -32.29 10.84
C ASP A 474 0.52 -32.48 12.26
N ARG A 475 1.60 -31.76 12.63
CA ARG A 475 2.16 -31.82 14.00
C ARG A 475 1.29 -31.18 15.07
N LYS A 476 0.57 -30.10 14.74
CA LYS A 476 -0.38 -29.50 15.69
C LYS A 476 -1.57 -30.43 15.95
N VAL A 477 -1.97 -31.23 14.96
CA VAL A 477 -2.99 -32.28 15.13
C VAL A 477 -2.45 -33.43 15.99
N ALA A 478 -1.20 -33.87 15.78
CA ALA A 478 -0.58 -34.92 16.59
C ALA A 478 -0.39 -34.51 18.07
N GLN A 479 -0.01 -33.25 18.34
CA GLN A 479 0.11 -32.73 19.72
C GLN A 479 -1.24 -32.50 20.42
N ALA A 480 -2.32 -32.29 19.65
CA ALA A 480 -3.68 -32.14 20.21
C ALA A 480 -4.38 -33.49 20.48
N GLY A 481 -3.92 -34.59 19.89
CA GLY A 481 -4.51 -35.93 20.02
C GLY A 481 -4.05 -36.74 21.25
N GLY A 482 -3.13 -36.22 22.06
CA GLY A 482 -2.56 -36.93 23.22
C GLY A 482 -3.38 -36.88 24.51
N ALA A 483 -4.59 -36.32 24.50
CA ALA A 483 -5.46 -36.27 25.69
C ALA A 483 -6.46 -37.43 25.68
N GLN A 484 -6.31 -38.33 26.67
CA GLN A 484 -7.11 -39.53 26.90
C GLN A 484 -8.62 -39.27 26.90
N ALA A 485 -9.39 -40.13 26.22
CA ALA A 485 -10.85 -40.12 26.20
C ALA A 485 -11.43 -41.29 27.01
N VAL A 486 -12.45 -40.99 27.81
CA VAL A 486 -13.28 -41.94 28.59
C VAL A 486 -14.46 -42.42 27.72
N PRO A 487 -14.87 -43.71 27.76
CA PRO A 487 -15.91 -44.27 26.90
C PRO A 487 -17.31 -44.18 27.52
N GLY A 488 -18.34 -43.93 26.71
CA GLY A 488 -19.73 -44.15 27.10
C GLY A 488 -20.80 -43.55 26.18
N ALA A 489 -21.77 -44.39 25.80
CA ALA A 489 -23.09 -44.11 25.23
C ALA A 489 -23.17 -43.69 23.75
N ALA A 490 -24.19 -44.02 22.96
CA ALA A 490 -25.18 -45.11 22.84
C ALA A 490 -25.95 -44.79 21.52
N LYS A 491 -26.37 -45.82 20.77
CA LYS A 491 -27.07 -45.72 19.46
C LYS A 491 -28.53 -45.26 19.64
N PRO A 492 -29.18 -44.65 18.60
CA PRO A 492 -30.13 -45.41 17.75
C PRO A 492 -30.12 -44.98 16.26
N LEU A 493 -30.01 -45.92 15.31
CA LEU A 493 -31.05 -46.53 14.42
C LEU A 493 -31.35 -45.78 13.09
N PRO A 494 -31.61 -46.51 11.99
CA PRO A 494 -31.27 -46.07 10.64
C PRO A 494 -32.49 -45.81 9.73
N GLY A 495 -32.33 -44.91 8.76
CA GLY A 495 -33.34 -44.70 7.71
C GLY A 495 -32.82 -43.99 6.46
N VAL A 496 -32.82 -44.75 5.35
CA VAL A 496 -32.91 -44.33 3.94
C VAL A 496 -31.60 -43.85 3.26
N GLN A 497 -30.94 -44.79 2.56
CA GLN A 497 -29.88 -44.53 1.59
C GLN A 497 -30.44 -44.20 0.19
N ARG A 498 -29.84 -43.21 -0.48
CA ARG A 498 -29.86 -43.08 -1.95
C ARG A 498 -28.43 -43.00 -2.46
N THR A 499 -28.04 -44.02 -3.21
CA THR A 499 -26.75 -44.19 -3.89
C THR A 499 -26.61 -43.27 -5.09
N CYS A 500 -25.42 -42.69 -5.32
CA CYS A 500 -24.93 -42.53 -6.69
C CYS A 500 -23.39 -42.50 -6.77
N LYS A 501 -22.90 -43.24 -7.77
CA LYS A 501 -21.52 -43.71 -8.01
C LYS A 501 -20.55 -42.58 -8.35
N LYS A 502 -19.31 -42.66 -7.81
CA LYS A 502 -18.13 -41.94 -8.32
C LYS A 502 -17.59 -42.65 -9.57
N LYS A 503 -17.23 -41.88 -10.60
CA LYS A 503 -16.23 -42.27 -11.60
C LYS A 503 -15.04 -41.31 -11.56
N LEU A 504 -13.85 -41.91 -11.56
CA LEU A 504 -12.56 -41.28 -11.83
C LEU A 504 -12.44 -40.93 -13.31
N GLY A 505 -11.77 -39.83 -13.60
CA GLY A 505 -11.36 -39.43 -14.95
C GLY A 505 -10.65 -38.08 -14.92
N ALA A 506 -9.32 -38.11 -14.95
CA ALA A 506 -8.51 -36.96 -15.32
C ALA A 506 -8.77 -36.63 -16.80
N ASN A 507 -8.98 -35.35 -17.12
CA ASN A 507 -8.44 -34.70 -18.33
C ASN A 507 -8.76 -33.21 -18.36
N VAL A 508 -7.86 -32.49 -19.01
CA VAL A 508 -7.86 -31.07 -19.33
C VAL A 508 -9.14 -30.68 -20.06
N GLY A 509 -9.96 -29.78 -19.48
CA GLY A 509 -11.25 -29.38 -20.05
C GLY A 509 -11.16 -28.25 -21.08
N HIS A 510 -11.01 -28.61 -22.36
CA HIS A 510 -11.83 -27.99 -23.41
C HIS A 510 -13.26 -28.50 -23.21
N GLY A 511 -14.20 -27.61 -22.87
CA GLY A 511 -15.58 -28.02 -22.58
C GLY A 511 -16.57 -26.88 -22.33
N HIS A 512 -16.29 -25.68 -22.83
CA HIS A 512 -17.29 -24.60 -22.84
C HIS A 512 -17.42 -24.12 -24.28
N THR A 513 -18.46 -24.59 -24.97
CA THR A 513 -18.84 -24.14 -26.32
C THR A 513 -19.33 -22.70 -26.34
N GLN A 514 -19.76 -22.18 -25.19
CA GLN A 514 -20.26 -20.83 -25.05
C GLN A 514 -19.11 -19.81 -24.89
N THR A 515 -19.10 -18.73 -25.66
CA THR A 515 -18.15 -17.62 -25.46
C THR A 515 -18.42 -16.88 -24.15
N ARG A 516 -17.47 -16.05 -23.66
CA ARG A 516 -17.67 -15.29 -22.41
C ARG A 516 -18.83 -14.31 -22.53
N ASP A 517 -18.98 -13.69 -23.69
CA ASP A 517 -20.00 -12.67 -23.92
C ASP A 517 -21.38 -13.33 -24.07
N GLU A 518 -21.46 -14.51 -24.69
CA GLU A 518 -22.65 -15.37 -24.65
C GLU A 518 -23.01 -15.79 -23.21
N TRP A 519 -22.03 -16.15 -22.39
CA TRP A 519 -22.26 -16.51 -20.99
C TRP A 519 -22.74 -15.32 -20.16
N PHE A 520 -22.19 -14.12 -20.36
CA PHE A 520 -22.67 -12.93 -19.68
C PHE A 520 -24.09 -12.56 -20.14
N THR A 521 -24.39 -12.76 -21.42
CA THR A 521 -25.73 -12.54 -21.98
C THR A 521 -26.74 -13.52 -21.37
N SER A 522 -26.38 -14.80 -21.22
CA SER A 522 -27.26 -15.78 -20.56
C SER A 522 -27.49 -15.45 -19.08
N LEU A 523 -26.48 -14.96 -18.35
CA LEU A 523 -26.65 -14.51 -16.97
C LEU A 523 -27.63 -13.34 -16.81
N VAL A 524 -27.70 -12.44 -17.80
CA VAL A 524 -28.63 -11.30 -17.81
C VAL A 524 -30.04 -11.73 -18.20
N GLN A 525 -30.19 -12.68 -19.13
CA GLN A 525 -31.48 -13.13 -19.66
C GLN A 525 -32.16 -14.17 -18.77
N GLU A 526 -31.41 -15.16 -18.28
CA GLU A 526 -31.96 -16.33 -17.58
C GLU A 526 -31.92 -16.16 -16.06
N GLY A 527 -31.16 -15.17 -15.56
CA GLY A 527 -30.87 -15.02 -14.14
C GLY A 527 -29.98 -16.16 -13.66
N GLY A 528 -28.70 -15.85 -13.38
CA GLY A 528 -27.70 -16.86 -12.98
C GLY A 528 -28.14 -17.81 -11.85
N VAL A 529 -27.37 -18.87 -11.63
CA VAL A 529 -27.62 -19.98 -10.69
C VAL A 529 -27.86 -19.49 -9.24
N SER A 530 -27.42 -18.28 -8.94
CA SER A 530 -27.36 -17.63 -7.63
C SER A 530 -28.42 -16.54 -7.38
N LYS A 531 -29.47 -16.46 -8.22
CA LYS A 531 -30.59 -15.50 -8.07
C LYS A 531 -30.19 -14.01 -8.07
N HIS A 532 -28.97 -13.70 -8.51
CA HIS A 532 -28.61 -12.32 -8.85
C HIS A 532 -29.38 -11.88 -10.09
N GLN A 533 -29.91 -10.67 -10.06
CA GLN A 533 -30.47 -10.03 -11.25
C GLN A 533 -29.37 -9.14 -11.86
N TRP A 534 -28.69 -9.68 -12.87
CA TRP A 534 -27.54 -9.05 -13.51
C TRP A 534 -27.98 -8.02 -14.55
N VAL A 535 -27.30 -6.86 -14.56
CA VAL A 535 -27.42 -5.84 -15.59
C VAL A 535 -26.03 -5.45 -16.08
N TRP A 536 -25.93 -5.10 -17.37
CA TRP A 536 -24.69 -4.61 -17.96
C TRP A 536 -24.32 -3.24 -17.39
N GLN A 537 -23.05 -3.06 -17.04
CA GLN A 537 -22.45 -1.77 -16.70
C GLN A 537 -21.09 -1.66 -17.40
N GLY A 538 -21.13 -1.16 -18.65
CA GLY A 538 -19.98 -1.20 -19.54
C GLY A 538 -19.60 -2.66 -19.87
N PRO A 539 -18.32 -3.05 -19.82
CA PRO A 539 -17.91 -4.42 -20.12
C PRO A 539 -18.16 -5.40 -18.96
N ASN A 540 -18.79 -4.99 -17.86
CA ASN A 540 -18.98 -5.80 -16.64
C ASN A 540 -20.46 -6.03 -16.35
N LEU A 541 -20.79 -7.06 -15.57
CA LEU A 541 -22.13 -7.22 -15.01
C LEU A 541 -22.17 -6.69 -13.57
N THR A 542 -23.28 -6.06 -13.21
CA THR A 542 -23.59 -5.64 -11.85
C THR A 542 -24.95 -6.20 -11.45
N CYS A 543 -25.08 -6.78 -10.25
CA CYS A 543 -26.38 -7.18 -9.73
C CYS A 543 -27.12 -5.94 -9.23
N ASN A 544 -28.31 -5.66 -9.75
CA ASN A 544 -29.13 -4.52 -9.32
C ASN A 544 -29.68 -4.67 -7.89
N ARG A 545 -29.79 -5.90 -7.37
CA ARG A 545 -30.33 -6.18 -6.03
C ARG A 545 -29.30 -5.91 -4.93
N CYS A 546 -28.05 -6.28 -5.15
CA CYS A 546 -27.03 -6.24 -4.10
C CYS A 546 -25.74 -5.48 -4.46
N GLY A 547 -25.67 -4.93 -5.67
CA GLY A 547 -24.52 -4.15 -6.16
C GLY A 547 -23.27 -4.97 -6.49
N TRP A 548 -23.33 -6.30 -6.43
CA TRP A 548 -22.19 -7.19 -6.73
C TRP A 548 -21.74 -7.05 -8.18
N LYS A 549 -20.43 -7.07 -8.45
CA LYS A 549 -19.87 -6.90 -9.80
C LYS A 549 -19.07 -8.11 -10.29
N LEU A 550 -19.39 -8.59 -11.49
CA LEU A 550 -18.60 -9.55 -12.26
C LEU A 550 -17.74 -8.78 -13.27
N LEU A 551 -16.43 -8.76 -13.02
CA LEU A 551 -15.48 -7.99 -13.82
C LEU A 551 -14.98 -8.83 -15.01
N SER A 552 -15.33 -8.46 -16.24
CA SER A 552 -15.01 -9.26 -17.44
C SER A 552 -13.51 -9.50 -17.66
N ALA A 553 -12.65 -8.65 -17.10
CA ALA A 553 -11.19 -8.83 -17.12
C ALA A 553 -10.69 -10.02 -16.27
N LYS A 554 -11.55 -10.72 -15.53
CA LYS A 554 -11.17 -11.88 -14.70
C LYS A 554 -11.31 -13.20 -15.46
N PRO A 555 -10.48 -14.22 -15.13
CA PRO A 555 -10.60 -15.54 -15.73
C PRO A 555 -11.98 -16.16 -15.49
N ARG A 556 -12.52 -16.92 -16.46
CA ARG A 556 -13.87 -17.52 -16.40
C ARG A 556 -14.11 -18.32 -15.13
N LYS A 557 -13.14 -19.14 -14.70
CA LYS A 557 -13.23 -19.92 -13.45
C LYS A 557 -13.54 -19.03 -12.23
N VAL A 558 -12.88 -17.88 -12.12
CA VAL A 558 -13.08 -16.92 -11.02
C VAL A 558 -14.46 -16.26 -11.14
N LEU A 559 -14.93 -16.03 -12.36
CA LEU A 559 -16.26 -15.44 -12.58
C LEU A 559 -17.37 -16.42 -12.22
N VAL A 560 -17.23 -17.71 -12.55
CA VAL A 560 -18.19 -18.76 -12.18
C VAL A 560 -18.23 -18.95 -10.66
N GLU A 561 -17.08 -19.00 -9.99
CA GLU A 561 -17.05 -19.05 -8.51
C GLU A 561 -17.73 -17.84 -7.87
N ARG A 562 -17.56 -16.65 -8.46
CA ARG A 562 -18.20 -15.42 -7.97
C ARG A 562 -19.69 -15.38 -8.27
N GLU A 563 -20.09 -15.84 -9.45
CA GLU A 563 -21.49 -15.92 -9.83
C GLU A 563 -22.22 -16.88 -8.89
N ASN A 564 -21.65 -18.03 -8.53
CA ASN A 564 -22.23 -18.96 -7.54
C ASN A 564 -22.37 -18.41 -6.10
N THR A 565 -21.87 -17.21 -5.80
CA THR A 565 -22.01 -16.62 -4.47
C THR A 565 -23.44 -16.12 -4.26
N PRO A 566 -24.12 -16.44 -3.14
CA PRO A 566 -25.50 -16.01 -2.89
C PRO A 566 -25.69 -14.48 -3.01
N CYS A 567 -26.85 -14.07 -3.51
CA CYS A 567 -27.23 -12.67 -3.53
C CYS A 567 -27.50 -12.18 -2.10
N GLY A 568 -26.74 -11.19 -1.61
CA GLY A 568 -26.94 -10.70 -0.24
C GLY A 568 -28.24 -9.93 -0.03
N ALA A 569 -29.00 -9.62 -1.09
CA ALA A 569 -30.36 -9.13 -0.99
C ALA A 569 -31.35 -10.19 -0.47
N ASP A 570 -30.99 -11.48 -0.50
CA ASP A 570 -31.81 -12.59 0.03
C ASP A 570 -31.53 -12.88 1.51
N GLY A 571 -30.69 -12.06 2.17
CA GLY A 571 -30.41 -12.13 3.60
C GLY A 571 -29.31 -13.13 4.00
N PRO A 572 -28.89 -13.11 5.28
CA PRO A 572 -27.74 -13.87 5.81
C PRO A 572 -27.92 -15.39 5.76
N ALA A 573 -29.15 -15.89 5.82
CA ALA A 573 -29.45 -17.32 5.94
C ALA A 573 -29.01 -18.17 4.73
N LYS A 574 -28.70 -17.52 3.60
CA LYS A 574 -28.20 -18.18 2.39
C LYS A 574 -26.68 -18.32 2.34
N PHE A 575 -25.97 -17.60 3.21
CA PHE A 575 -24.54 -17.78 3.36
C PHE A 575 -24.30 -18.99 4.26
N ALA A 576 -23.72 -20.06 3.70
CA ALA A 576 -23.44 -21.28 4.46
C ALA A 576 -22.64 -20.93 5.72
N GLY A 577 -23.09 -21.34 6.91
CA GLY A 577 -22.38 -21.06 8.16
C GLY A 577 -22.50 -19.62 8.71
N VAL A 578 -23.44 -18.81 8.19
CA VAL A 578 -23.80 -17.50 8.75
C VAL A 578 -25.15 -17.59 9.48
N HIS A 579 -25.20 -17.09 10.71
CA HIS A 579 -26.40 -17.03 11.52
C HIS A 579 -27.40 -16.01 10.94
N ALA A 580 -28.69 -16.32 10.97
CA ALA A 580 -29.74 -15.54 10.30
C ALA A 580 -29.95 -14.11 10.87
N SER A 581 -29.36 -13.79 12.02
CA SER A 581 -29.49 -12.49 12.69
C SER A 581 -28.53 -11.42 12.16
N HIS A 582 -27.64 -11.74 11.22
CA HIS A 582 -26.64 -10.78 10.72
C HIS A 582 -27.17 -9.95 9.56
N ASP A 583 -26.96 -8.64 9.62
CA ASP A 583 -27.29 -7.75 8.51
C ASP A 583 -26.08 -7.55 7.60
N MET A 584 -26.04 -8.26 6.47
CA MET A 584 -24.88 -8.39 5.60
C MET A 584 -24.91 -7.38 4.46
N GLN A 585 -23.93 -6.48 4.42
CA GLN A 585 -23.74 -5.50 3.35
C GLN A 585 -22.48 -5.81 2.54
N LEU A 586 -22.58 -5.67 1.21
CA LEU A 586 -21.43 -5.82 0.34
C LEU A 586 -20.52 -4.59 0.42
N GLN A 587 -19.24 -4.79 0.75
CA GLN A 587 -18.19 -3.78 0.60
C GLN A 587 -17.05 -4.33 -0.27
N GLY A 588 -17.02 -3.91 -1.54
CA GLY A 588 -16.06 -4.39 -2.51
C GLY A 588 -16.29 -5.85 -2.88
N GLN A 589 -15.47 -6.77 -2.33
CA GLN A 589 -15.58 -8.22 -2.56
C GLN A 589 -15.87 -9.01 -1.28
N LEU A 590 -16.21 -8.32 -0.18
CA LEU A 590 -16.48 -8.93 1.11
C LEU A 590 -17.88 -8.57 1.56
N TRP A 591 -18.60 -9.55 2.07
CA TRP A 591 -19.85 -9.33 2.78
C TRP A 591 -19.53 -9.05 4.25
N LEU A 592 -19.98 -7.91 4.75
CA LEU A 592 -19.73 -7.43 6.10
C LEU A 592 -21.03 -7.30 6.85
N CYS A 593 -21.10 -7.89 8.06
CA CYS A 593 -22.20 -7.58 8.96
C CYS A 593 -22.05 -6.13 9.45
N VAL A 594 -23.01 -5.26 9.13
CA VAL A 594 -22.96 -3.83 9.50
C VAL A 594 -23.02 -3.61 11.01
N GLN A 595 -23.48 -4.62 11.75
CA GLN A 595 -23.66 -4.57 13.20
C GLN A 595 -22.40 -5.03 13.97
N CYS A 596 -21.91 -6.25 13.71
CA CYS A 596 -20.81 -6.84 14.47
C CYS A 596 -19.43 -6.77 13.75
N GLY A 597 -19.43 -6.36 12.47
CA GLY A 597 -18.24 -6.33 11.61
C GLY A 597 -17.74 -7.73 11.22
N GLY A 598 -18.56 -8.76 11.33
CA GLY A 598 -18.24 -10.10 10.85
C GLY A 598 -18.07 -10.12 9.33
N VAL A 599 -17.15 -10.94 8.83
CA VAL A 599 -16.76 -10.98 7.42
C VAL A 599 -17.07 -12.34 6.80
N TYR A 600 -17.70 -12.33 5.63
CA TYR A 600 -17.86 -13.49 4.75
C TYR A 600 -17.17 -13.20 3.40
N SER A 601 -16.18 -14.02 3.06
CA SER A 601 -15.45 -13.95 1.80
C SER A 601 -16.13 -14.77 0.71
N VAL A 602 -16.02 -14.33 -0.54
CA VAL A 602 -16.40 -15.09 -1.75
C VAL A 602 -15.78 -16.48 -1.84
N HIS A 603 -14.67 -16.72 -1.15
CA HIS A 603 -14.03 -18.04 -1.09
C HIS A 603 -14.56 -18.92 0.05
N GLY A 604 -15.71 -18.58 0.63
CA GLY A 604 -16.33 -19.34 1.74
C GLY A 604 -15.62 -19.19 3.09
N VAL A 605 -14.73 -18.20 3.23
CA VAL A 605 -14.06 -17.91 4.52
C VAL A 605 -14.97 -17.04 5.38
N ILE A 606 -15.33 -17.55 6.56
CA ILE A 606 -16.32 -16.94 7.46
C ILE A 606 -15.68 -16.61 8.79
N SER A 607 -15.83 -15.37 9.25
CA SER A 607 -15.41 -14.99 10.59
C SER A 607 -16.27 -15.68 11.66
N ALA A 608 -15.67 -16.04 12.81
CA ALA A 608 -16.41 -16.68 13.92
C ALA A 608 -17.63 -15.88 14.38
N LYS A 609 -17.58 -14.54 14.29
CA LYS A 609 -18.68 -13.63 14.62
C LYS A 609 -19.96 -13.89 13.82
N LEU A 610 -19.84 -14.39 12.59
CA LEU A 610 -20.98 -14.68 11.74
C LEU A 610 -21.61 -16.04 12.05
N LYS A 611 -20.89 -16.95 12.73
CA LYS A 611 -21.38 -18.31 13.03
C LYS A 611 -22.37 -18.35 14.19
N SER A 612 -22.32 -17.36 15.09
CA SER A 612 -23.24 -17.21 16.23
C SER A 612 -24.23 -16.07 15.98
N SER A 613 -25.28 -15.96 16.82
CA SER A 613 -26.22 -14.85 16.79
C SER A 613 -25.51 -13.50 16.87
N CYS A 614 -25.98 -12.53 16.09
CA CYS A 614 -25.45 -11.18 16.02
C CYS A 614 -25.74 -10.48 17.34
N SER A 615 -24.78 -10.52 18.25
CA SER A 615 -24.88 -9.88 19.55
C SER A 615 -24.52 -8.39 19.40
N THR A 616 -25.50 -7.57 19.06
CA THR A 616 -25.46 -6.13 19.29
C THR A 616 -26.39 -5.78 20.44
N ARG A 617 -25.90 -5.85 21.68
CA ARG A 617 -26.43 -4.95 22.72
C ARG A 617 -25.33 -4.02 23.22
N ARG A 618 -25.38 -2.78 22.73
CA ARG A 618 -25.24 -1.62 23.60
C ARG A 618 -26.36 -1.73 24.63
N ASP A 619 -26.04 -2.01 25.89
CA ASP A 619 -27.00 -1.85 26.99
C ASP A 619 -26.46 -0.75 27.92
N PRO A 620 -27.05 0.46 27.92
CA PRO A 620 -26.64 1.52 28.85
C PRO A 620 -27.13 1.30 30.30
N ARG A 621 -27.90 0.24 30.62
CA ARG A 621 -28.57 0.10 31.93
C ARG A 621 -28.68 -1.32 32.50
N SER A 622 -27.79 -2.25 32.16
CA SER A 622 -27.77 -3.56 32.83
C SER A 622 -26.92 -3.52 34.12
N LYS A 623 -27.53 -3.13 35.24
CA LYS A 623 -27.09 -3.59 36.57
C LYS A 623 -27.64 -5.01 36.77
N VAL A 624 -26.78 -6.01 36.67
CA VAL A 624 -27.03 -7.33 37.29
C VAL A 624 -25.82 -7.63 38.16
N GLN A 625 -26.08 -7.64 39.46
CA GLN A 625 -25.19 -8.08 40.51
C GLN A 625 -24.99 -9.60 40.43
N GLY A 626 -23.79 -10.07 40.76
CA GLY A 626 -23.58 -11.43 41.25
C GLY A 626 -23.11 -12.45 40.22
N ALA A 627 -21.82 -12.40 39.86
CA ALA A 627 -21.04 -13.61 39.59
C ALA A 627 -19.56 -13.33 39.90
N LYS A 628 -19.00 -14.13 40.81
CA LYS A 628 -17.62 -14.04 41.29
C LYS A 628 -16.63 -14.07 40.12
N ALA A 629 -15.60 -13.22 40.24
CA ALA A 629 -14.47 -13.20 39.34
C ALA A 629 -13.79 -14.58 39.30
N VAL A 630 -13.73 -15.17 38.11
CA VAL A 630 -12.76 -16.20 37.76
C VAL A 630 -11.78 -15.54 36.80
N GLU A 631 -10.53 -15.41 37.22
CA GLU A 631 -9.43 -14.92 36.39
C GLU A 631 -9.22 -15.83 35.17
N PRO A 632 -9.06 -15.28 33.96
CA PRO A 632 -8.57 -16.07 32.84
C PRO A 632 -7.06 -15.86 32.69
N LYS A 633 -6.26 -16.72 33.33
CA LYS A 633 -4.99 -17.15 32.76
C LYS A 633 -5.32 -18.12 31.63
N GLN A 634 -5.44 -17.65 30.39
CA GLN A 634 -5.31 -18.52 29.22
C GLN A 634 -4.99 -17.71 27.96
N SER A 635 -3.89 -18.12 27.32
CA SER A 635 -3.31 -17.54 26.12
C SER A 635 -4.22 -17.71 24.89
N LEU A 636 -4.10 -16.76 23.97
CA LEU A 636 -4.77 -16.67 22.66
C LEU A 636 -4.44 -17.78 21.64
N THR A 637 -3.99 -18.96 22.08
CA THR A 637 -3.52 -20.07 21.24
C THR A 637 -4.58 -21.13 20.93
N SER A 638 -5.78 -21.10 21.52
CA SER A 638 -6.83 -22.11 21.31
C SER A 638 -7.83 -21.81 20.18
N PHE A 639 -7.68 -20.71 19.43
CA PHE A 639 -8.67 -20.24 18.43
C PHE A 639 -8.79 -21.05 17.12
N PHE A 640 -8.03 -22.12 16.94
CA PHE A 640 -8.11 -22.99 15.74
C PHE A 640 -8.01 -24.48 16.10
N GLY A 641 -8.96 -25.00 16.87
CA GLY A 641 -9.12 -26.43 17.12
C GLY A 641 -10.59 -26.83 17.02
N GLY A 642 -10.98 -27.44 15.90
CA GLY A 642 -12.31 -28.01 15.69
C GLY A 642 -12.19 -29.16 14.70
N ALA A 643 -12.08 -30.38 15.24
CA ALA A 643 -12.03 -31.62 14.49
C ALA A 643 -13.44 -32.11 14.16
N SER A 644 -13.63 -32.57 12.92
CA SER A 644 -14.78 -33.36 12.45
C SER A 644 -14.30 -34.80 12.24
N LYS A 645 -14.88 -35.76 12.96
CA LYS A 645 -14.65 -37.20 12.77
C LYS A 645 -15.49 -37.73 11.60
N ALA A 646 -14.90 -38.60 10.77
CA ALA A 646 -15.38 -39.97 10.54
C ALA A 646 -14.49 -40.66 9.49
N GLU A 647 -14.03 -41.85 9.85
CA GLU A 647 -13.29 -42.82 9.04
C GLU A 647 -14.23 -43.53 8.04
N ASP A 648 -13.69 -44.10 6.96
CA ASP A 648 -13.52 -45.56 6.92
C ASP A 648 -12.65 -46.05 5.76
N GLN A 649 -11.78 -46.98 6.13
CA GLN A 649 -11.06 -47.93 5.28
C GLN A 649 -11.98 -49.12 4.92
N PRO A 650 -11.62 -49.92 3.90
CA PRO A 650 -12.51 -50.89 3.26
C PRO A 650 -12.73 -52.17 4.10
N PRO A 651 -13.78 -52.95 3.79
CA PRO A 651 -14.09 -54.19 4.48
C PRO A 651 -13.19 -55.34 4.04
N ASP A 652 -12.88 -56.16 5.04
CA ASP A 652 -12.23 -57.44 5.01
C ASP A 652 -13.15 -58.53 4.39
N LEU A 653 -12.59 -59.40 3.56
CA LEU A 653 -13.20 -60.67 3.14
C LEU A 653 -12.35 -61.80 3.72
N GLY A 654 -13.03 -62.67 4.47
CA GLY A 654 -12.41 -63.54 5.45
C GLY A 654 -11.77 -64.82 4.95
N GLN A 655 -11.12 -65.42 5.95
CA GLN A 655 -10.99 -66.86 6.26
C GLN A 655 -10.16 -67.72 5.31
N GLU A 656 -9.01 -68.17 5.83
CA GLU A 656 -8.82 -69.60 6.14
C GLU A 656 -7.79 -69.75 7.27
N ALA A 657 -8.00 -70.77 8.10
CA ALA A 657 -7.35 -71.03 9.38
C ALA A 657 -6.24 -72.13 9.20
N PRO A 658 -5.60 -72.65 10.26
CA PRO A 658 -4.14 -72.73 10.35
C PRO A 658 -3.59 -74.15 10.22
N ALA A 659 -2.27 -74.28 10.07
CA ALA A 659 -1.51 -75.40 10.63
C ALA A 659 -0.02 -75.05 10.79
N PRO A 660 0.68 -75.67 11.77
CA PRO A 660 1.99 -75.26 12.25
C PRO A 660 3.14 -76.08 11.65
N ASP A 661 4.30 -75.44 11.48
CA ASP A 661 5.62 -75.82 12.01
C ASP A 661 6.68 -74.80 11.57
#